data_AF-A0A553FFH9-F1
#
_entry.id   AF-A0A553FFH9-F1
#
_cell.length_a   1.000
_cell.length_b   1.000
_cell.length_c   1.000
_cell.angle_alpha   90.00
_cell.angle_beta   90.00
_cell.angle_gamma   90.00
#
_symmetry.space_group_name_H-M   'P 1'
#
loop_
_entity.id
_entity.type
_entity.pdbx_description
1 polymer ?
#
loop_
_entity_poly.entity_id
_entity_poly.type
_entity_poly.pdbx_seq_one_letter_code
_entity_poly.pdbx_strand_id
1 'polypeptide(L)'
;MKKNISINISGIIFHIEEDAYEELKNYLDSINKYFASFEDNQEIIADIENRMAEIFLAKLHEDKQVITEEDVKALIATMGSIRDFQAVEEPEIDEPDDKQQEQETETREDDSKKLRRNLNRKIIGGVCSGIADYFKVDPLWIRLAFLLLLFGYGIIFLFYIILWIVLPGSDEPKEDNDIKKMYRDPEKKVIAGVSSGMAAYFAVDAAVIRLIFVLTIFLGGTGLIIYVILWIILPEAKSITDKVKMKGEPVTLSNIETNVKKNLKVEDQEEESIFVKILLFPFRLIALIIKTLGAIIAPIFVFLTDFIRIIIGLFLIFIGLVLVFSMVVSLGVVFGVFSAGIWSPEYFSWNDIGFPVELVSNSFPTFTALAALTTVLVPSIFIMLLGSSMIARKIVFSTSTGWTLFAMFIVSIIIVSVNVPGIVYRFKEDGEYSVTETYDVGNKTAILKLNEIGMEDYQVATLTLRGYDGNEYKLEKNFESQGSSRRNAIENAKMVTYNVDFQDSVLVFDSNIEFRGDAIFRGQRLESYLYIPYGSKFMMDEDLRHIMRNTIYVNGYRVSDMEDNVWSFTPEEGLTCLTCEENDNYNSTELDGEKYNRTMQFDGFQDLSIQGAYTVDIIKSNKYEILLKGSTPDLNQVRVRENGDQIRISWDRYGAYDKRSIRKKEIRMVIMMPYLHGLDLSGSSKVYIKGLKQRDLMMEVDGASYVKGNFNIDNLEIDASGAAEIELEGTGSELTADLRGASQLNAYDYEVKRATLQAKGAAGAKAFVTDEIIMDESLISNIKFRGGATVVNDPENN
;
A
#
# COMPACT_ATOMS: atom_id res chain seq x y z
N MET A 1 -2.70 -4.97 -78.07
CA MET A 1 -2.11 -4.70 -76.73
C MET A 1 -0.90 -3.85 -76.96
N LYS A 2 -0.83 -2.68 -76.32
CA LYS A 2 0.38 -1.87 -76.27
C LYS A 2 1.40 -2.55 -75.36
N LYS A 3 2.68 -2.31 -75.60
CA LYS A 3 3.77 -2.89 -74.83
C LYS A 3 3.99 -2.03 -73.58
N ASN A 4 4.18 -2.67 -72.43
CA ASN A 4 4.38 -1.99 -71.16
C ASN A 4 5.85 -2.06 -70.75
N ILE A 5 6.38 -0.96 -70.24
CA ILE A 5 7.74 -0.80 -69.74
C ILE A 5 7.66 -0.56 -68.23
N SER A 6 8.58 -1.13 -67.46
CA SER A 6 8.68 -0.84 -66.02
C SER A 6 9.77 0.20 -65.80
N ILE A 7 9.42 1.30 -65.16
CA ILE A 7 10.33 2.40 -64.86
C ILE A 7 10.39 2.64 -63.36
N ASN A 8 11.52 3.16 -62.89
CA ASN A 8 11.69 3.58 -61.51
C ASN A 8 11.70 5.11 -61.47
N ILE A 9 10.75 5.70 -60.73
CA ILE A 9 10.70 7.14 -60.46
C ILE A 9 10.72 7.30 -58.94
N SER A 10 11.75 7.97 -58.42
CA SER A 10 11.96 8.16 -56.98
C SER A 10 11.83 6.90 -56.11
N GLY A 11 12.36 5.77 -56.57
CA GLY A 11 12.35 4.50 -55.85
C GLY A 11 11.07 3.67 -56.01
N ILE A 12 10.07 4.15 -56.74
CA ILE A 12 8.79 3.47 -56.97
C ILE A 12 8.75 2.92 -58.39
N ILE A 13 8.32 1.65 -58.53
CA ILE A 13 8.21 0.98 -59.82
C ILE A 13 6.82 1.24 -60.41
N PHE A 14 6.79 1.84 -61.59
CA PHE A 14 5.58 2.07 -62.37
C PHE A 14 5.59 1.25 -63.66
N HIS A 15 4.41 0.78 -64.07
CA HIS A 15 4.18 0.20 -65.39
C HIS A 15 3.59 1.27 -66.31
N ILE A 16 4.26 1.56 -67.42
CA ILE A 16 3.91 2.62 -68.36
C ILE A 16 3.81 2.07 -69.78
N GLU A 17 2.87 2.58 -70.60
CA GLU A 17 2.81 2.23 -72.03
C GLU A 17 4.06 2.72 -72.78
N GLU A 18 4.48 2.01 -73.83
CA GLU A 18 5.73 2.29 -74.58
C GLU A 18 5.75 3.70 -75.21
N ASP A 19 4.60 4.19 -75.69
CA ASP A 19 4.42 5.56 -76.22
C ASP A 19 4.47 6.62 -75.11
N ALA A 20 3.79 6.37 -73.99
CA ALA A 20 3.84 7.23 -72.81
C ALA A 20 5.25 7.33 -72.19
N TYR A 21 6.02 6.24 -72.23
CA TYR A 21 7.40 6.20 -71.75
C TYR A 21 8.33 7.10 -72.58
N GLU A 22 8.21 7.10 -73.91
CA GLU A 22 9.04 7.96 -74.76
C GLU A 22 8.78 9.44 -74.49
N GLU A 23 7.52 9.84 -74.31
CA GLU A 23 7.13 11.21 -73.97
C GLU A 23 7.66 11.64 -72.59
N LEU A 24 7.47 10.79 -71.58
CA LEU A 24 7.96 11.04 -70.22
C LEU A 24 9.50 11.12 -70.19
N LYS A 25 10.19 10.23 -70.90
CA LYS A 25 11.65 10.22 -70.98
C LYS A 25 12.19 11.51 -71.59
N ASN A 26 11.60 11.98 -72.69
CA ASN A 26 11.99 13.25 -73.31
C ASN A 26 11.77 14.44 -72.35
N TYR A 27 10.69 14.42 -71.58
CA TYR A 27 10.41 15.42 -70.56
C TYR A 27 11.46 15.40 -69.44
N LEU A 28 11.77 14.23 -68.86
CA LEU A 28 12.79 14.05 -67.83
C LEU A 28 14.20 14.49 -68.30
N ASP A 29 14.59 14.09 -69.52
CA ASP A 29 15.88 14.46 -70.10
C ASP A 29 15.99 15.98 -70.28
N SER A 30 14.88 16.65 -70.62
CA SER A 30 14.83 18.11 -70.72
C SER A 30 15.01 18.79 -69.35
N ILE A 31 14.36 18.27 -68.30
CA ILE A 31 14.46 18.78 -66.92
C ILE A 31 15.88 18.61 -66.39
N ASN A 32 16.43 17.41 -66.52
CA ASN A 32 17.78 17.11 -66.06
C ASN A 32 18.81 18.02 -66.76
N LYS A 33 18.70 18.20 -68.07
CA LYS A 33 19.61 19.08 -68.83
C LYS A 33 19.53 20.55 -68.40
N TYR A 34 18.34 21.03 -68.06
CA TYR A 34 18.14 22.42 -67.61
C TYR A 34 18.70 22.64 -66.20
N PHE A 35 18.33 21.77 -65.25
CA PHE A 35 18.73 21.91 -63.85
C PHE A 35 20.16 21.45 -63.56
N ALA A 36 20.84 20.77 -64.49
CA ALA A 36 22.23 20.32 -64.32
C ALA A 36 23.22 21.45 -63.97
N SER A 37 22.90 22.70 -64.34
CA SER A 37 23.74 23.88 -64.08
C SER A 37 23.61 24.48 -62.68
N PHE A 38 22.66 24.03 -61.86
CA PHE A 38 22.44 24.53 -60.50
C PHE A 38 23.24 23.71 -59.47
N GLU A 39 23.65 24.35 -58.38
CA GLU A 39 24.49 23.74 -57.33
C GLU A 39 23.79 22.57 -56.62
N ASP A 40 22.48 22.68 -56.39
CA ASP A 40 21.63 21.65 -55.76
C ASP A 40 20.88 20.74 -56.76
N ASN A 41 21.44 20.51 -57.95
CA ASN A 41 20.74 19.83 -59.05
C ASN A 41 20.18 18.44 -58.68
N GLN A 42 20.89 17.65 -57.87
CA GLN A 42 20.46 16.32 -57.45
C GLN A 42 19.22 16.37 -56.55
N GLU A 43 19.14 17.36 -55.66
CA GLU A 43 17.99 17.55 -54.78
C GLU A 43 16.78 18.05 -55.56
N ILE A 44 16.99 19.03 -56.45
CA ILE A 44 15.95 19.57 -57.33
C ILE A 44 15.33 18.46 -58.19
N ILE A 45 16.16 17.63 -58.82
CA ILE A 45 15.69 16.53 -59.67
C ILE A 45 14.96 15.48 -58.83
N ALA A 46 15.49 15.11 -57.66
CA ALA A 46 14.82 14.14 -56.78
C ALA A 46 13.46 14.65 -56.28
N ASP A 47 13.33 15.93 -55.96
CA ASP A 47 12.06 16.56 -55.56
C ASP A 47 11.03 16.58 -56.71
N ILE A 48 11.49 16.88 -57.93
CA ILE A 48 10.67 16.83 -59.14
C ILE A 48 10.21 15.38 -59.42
N GLU A 49 11.11 14.40 -59.32
CA GLU A 49 10.79 12.97 -59.46
C GLU A 49 9.82 12.47 -58.39
N ASN A 50 10.00 12.88 -57.14
CA ASN A 50 9.06 12.60 -56.05
C ASN A 50 7.65 13.12 -56.39
N ARG A 51 7.56 14.35 -56.87
CA ARG A 51 6.29 14.96 -57.27
C ARG A 51 5.65 14.24 -58.46
N MET A 52 6.45 13.82 -59.44
CA MET A 52 5.94 13.04 -60.57
C MET A 52 5.43 11.67 -60.15
N ALA A 53 6.16 10.97 -59.28
CA ALA A 53 5.73 9.70 -58.70
C ALA A 53 4.42 9.86 -57.90
N GLU A 54 4.26 10.96 -57.16
CA GLU A 54 3.04 11.29 -56.42
C GLU A 54 1.84 11.49 -57.36
N ILE A 55 2.00 12.26 -58.43
CA ILE A 55 0.95 12.48 -59.44
C ILE A 55 0.54 11.17 -60.10
N PHE A 56 1.51 10.31 -60.46
CA PHE A 56 1.21 9.01 -61.05
C PHE A 56 0.52 8.05 -60.08
N LEU A 57 0.92 8.01 -58.81
CA LEU A 57 0.22 7.21 -57.78
C LEU A 57 -1.24 7.63 -57.62
N ALA A 58 -1.53 8.93 -57.67
CA ALA A 58 -2.90 9.43 -57.57
C ALA A 58 -3.80 9.02 -58.75
N LYS A 59 -3.21 8.61 -59.89
CA LYS A 59 -3.94 8.12 -61.06
C LYS A 59 -4.14 6.61 -61.07
N LEU A 60 -3.47 5.87 -60.19
CA LEU A 60 -3.59 4.42 -60.06
C LEU A 60 -4.67 4.05 -59.03
N HIS A 61 -5.54 3.10 -59.37
CA HIS A 61 -6.61 2.56 -58.53
C HIS A 61 -6.84 1.07 -58.88
N GLU A 62 -7.68 0.35 -58.13
CA GLU A 62 -7.81 -1.12 -58.27
C GLU A 62 -8.02 -1.60 -59.71
N ASP A 63 -8.70 -0.81 -60.55
CA ASP A 63 -9.01 -1.10 -61.96
C ASP A 63 -8.00 -0.54 -62.99
N LYS A 64 -7.06 0.33 -62.58
CA LYS A 64 -6.07 0.97 -63.47
C LYS A 64 -4.66 0.88 -62.86
N GLN A 65 -3.85 -0.04 -63.38
CA GLN A 65 -2.49 -0.33 -62.91
C GLN A 65 -1.37 0.12 -63.87
N VAL A 66 -1.72 0.73 -65.01
CA VAL A 66 -0.76 1.14 -66.06
C VAL A 66 -0.97 2.62 -66.38
N ILE A 67 0.13 3.36 -66.48
CA ILE A 67 0.17 4.78 -66.86
C ILE A 67 0.04 4.89 -68.39
N THR A 68 -0.93 5.67 -68.86
CA THR A 68 -1.19 5.91 -70.28
C THR A 68 -0.60 7.25 -70.76
N GLU A 69 -0.58 7.46 -72.07
CA GLU A 69 -0.09 8.71 -72.69
C GLU A 69 -0.86 9.95 -72.19
N GLU A 70 -2.17 9.81 -71.94
CA GLU A 70 -3.00 10.88 -71.37
C GLU A 70 -2.57 11.28 -69.95
N ASP A 71 -2.13 10.31 -69.13
CA ASP A 71 -1.66 10.56 -67.77
C ASP A 71 -0.33 11.35 -67.79
N VAL A 72 0.57 11.05 -68.73
CA VAL A 72 1.84 11.76 -68.91
C VAL A 72 1.60 13.19 -69.40
N LYS A 73 0.68 13.41 -70.34
CA LYS A 73 0.31 14.76 -70.79
C LYS A 73 -0.33 15.59 -69.69
N ALA A 74 -1.20 14.99 -68.87
CA ALA A 74 -1.78 15.66 -67.70
C ALA A 74 -0.72 16.02 -66.65
N LEU A 75 0.29 15.17 -66.46
CA LEU A 75 1.44 15.46 -65.60
C LEU A 75 2.24 16.67 -66.12
N ILE A 76 2.56 16.69 -67.41
CA ILE A 76 3.30 17.81 -68.04
C ILE A 76 2.50 19.11 -67.95
N ALA A 77 1.18 19.06 -68.14
CA ALA A 77 0.32 20.22 -67.99
C ALA A 77 0.29 20.77 -66.55
N THR A 78 0.35 19.89 -65.54
CA THR A 78 0.34 20.28 -64.12
C THR A 78 1.70 20.83 -63.66
N MET A 79 2.79 20.22 -64.13
CA MET A 79 4.16 20.59 -63.76
C MET A 79 4.71 21.78 -64.59
N GLY A 80 4.14 22.00 -65.78
CA GLY A 80 4.60 22.92 -66.82
C GLY A 80 5.69 22.31 -67.71
N SER A 81 5.89 22.85 -68.92
CA SER A 81 6.97 22.43 -69.83
C SER A 81 8.10 23.45 -69.89
N ILE A 82 9.34 22.97 -70.10
CA ILE A 82 10.53 23.85 -70.15
C ILE A 82 10.48 24.84 -71.31
N ARG A 83 9.75 24.47 -72.38
CA ARG A 83 9.59 25.31 -73.57
C ARG A 83 8.63 26.47 -73.32
N ASP A 84 7.65 26.30 -72.44
CA ASP A 84 6.72 27.37 -72.04
C ASP A 84 7.43 28.44 -71.18
N PHE A 85 8.49 28.06 -70.47
CA PHE A 85 9.28 28.98 -69.62
C PHE A 85 10.23 29.88 -70.41
N GLN A 86 10.76 29.42 -71.55
CA GLN A 86 11.70 30.21 -72.37
C GLN A 86 11.01 31.29 -73.21
N ALA A 87 9.69 31.24 -73.36
CA ALA A 87 8.91 32.19 -74.17
C ALA A 87 8.36 33.39 -73.37
N VAL A 88 8.61 33.44 -72.05
CA VAL A 88 8.17 34.54 -71.17
C VAL A 88 9.39 35.27 -70.60
N GLU A 89 10.18 35.86 -71.50
CA GLU A 89 11.14 36.92 -71.15
C GLU A 89 10.65 38.25 -71.76
N GLU A 90 9.66 38.88 -71.13
CA GLU A 90 9.47 40.34 -71.19
C GLU A 90 8.73 40.79 -69.91
N PRO A 91 9.14 41.89 -69.25
CA PRO A 91 8.54 42.33 -68.00
C PRO A 91 7.37 43.28 -68.29
N GLU A 92 6.14 42.88 -67.96
CA GLU A 92 5.04 43.84 -67.79
C GLU A 92 4.85 44.14 -66.30
N ILE A 93 4.80 45.44 -66.02
CA ILE A 93 4.71 46.09 -64.71
C ILE A 93 3.25 46.19 -64.31
N ASP A 94 2.99 45.97 -63.01
CA ASP A 94 1.72 46.03 -62.29
C ASP A 94 0.76 47.16 -62.70
N GLU A 95 -0.52 46.84 -62.92
CA GLU A 95 -1.65 47.63 -62.39
C GLU A 95 -2.81 46.69 -61.97
N PRO A 96 -3.62 47.07 -60.96
CA PRO A 96 -4.61 46.20 -60.34
C PRO A 96 -5.99 46.37 -61.02
N ASP A 97 -6.70 45.28 -61.30
CA ASP A 97 -8.15 45.39 -61.47
C ASP A 97 -8.97 44.21 -60.96
N ASP A 98 -10.16 44.60 -60.52
CA ASP A 98 -11.17 43.93 -59.73
C ASP A 98 -12.02 42.95 -60.60
N LYS A 99 -12.28 41.76 -60.05
CA LYS A 99 -13.37 40.81 -60.37
C LYS A 99 -13.66 40.43 -61.83
N GLN A 100 -13.70 39.12 -62.09
CA GLN A 100 -14.96 38.38 -62.27
C GLN A 100 -14.74 36.86 -62.25
N GLN A 101 -15.68 36.17 -61.60
CA GLN A 101 -15.80 34.72 -61.59
C GLN A 101 -16.23 34.25 -62.99
N GLU A 102 -15.46 33.35 -63.60
CA GLU A 102 -16.00 32.41 -64.58
C GLU A 102 -15.97 31.01 -63.98
N GLN A 103 -17.18 30.45 -63.89
CA GLN A 103 -17.45 29.06 -63.51
C GLN A 103 -17.17 28.16 -64.72
N GLU A 104 -16.09 27.38 -64.67
CA GLU A 104 -16.06 26.13 -65.42
C GLU A 104 -16.80 25.05 -64.61
N THR A 105 -17.94 24.65 -65.16
CA THR A 105 -18.77 23.55 -64.62
C THR A 105 -18.14 22.24 -65.06
N GLU A 106 -17.21 21.72 -64.25
CA GLU A 106 -16.94 20.28 -64.26
C GLU A 106 -18.04 19.58 -63.46
N THR A 107 -18.67 18.61 -64.12
CA THR A 107 -19.69 17.70 -63.59
C THR A 107 -19.25 17.11 -62.25
N ARG A 108 -19.83 17.63 -61.17
CA ARG A 108 -19.72 17.05 -59.82
C ARG A 108 -20.45 15.71 -59.81
N GLU A 109 -19.70 14.61 -59.77
CA GLU A 109 -20.17 13.47 -59.00
C GLU A 109 -20.24 13.90 -57.53
N ASP A 110 -21.47 14.06 -57.03
CA ASP A 110 -21.76 14.34 -55.63
C ASP A 110 -21.44 13.10 -54.79
N ASP A 111 -20.16 12.86 -54.53
CA ASP A 111 -19.77 12.00 -53.44
C ASP A 111 -19.83 12.84 -52.16
N SER A 112 -20.98 12.77 -51.49
CA SER A 112 -21.26 13.38 -50.19
C SER A 112 -19.99 13.45 -49.31
N LYS A 113 -19.52 14.65 -48.96
CA LYS A 113 -18.31 14.84 -48.13
C LYS A 113 -18.47 14.13 -46.78
N LYS A 114 -18.00 12.89 -46.69
CA LYS A 114 -18.02 12.08 -45.48
C LYS A 114 -16.71 12.31 -44.73
N LEU A 115 -16.80 12.69 -43.46
CA LEU A 115 -15.63 12.78 -42.58
C LEU A 115 -15.06 11.37 -42.38
N ARG A 116 -13.83 11.15 -42.82
CA ARG A 116 -13.09 9.90 -42.66
C ARG A 116 -11.74 10.18 -41.98
N ARG A 117 -11.18 9.20 -41.29
CA ARG A 117 -9.84 9.32 -40.71
C ARG A 117 -8.78 8.98 -41.77
N ASN A 118 -7.79 9.84 -41.93
CA ASN A 118 -6.72 9.65 -42.91
C ASN A 118 -5.63 8.73 -42.32
N LEU A 119 -5.45 7.55 -42.93
CA LEU A 119 -4.50 6.54 -42.45
C LEU A 119 -3.07 6.77 -42.96
N ASN A 120 -2.91 7.45 -44.09
CA ASN A 120 -1.61 7.76 -44.69
C ASN A 120 -0.85 8.83 -43.90
N ARG A 121 -1.55 9.83 -43.33
CA ARG A 121 -0.95 10.93 -42.55
C ARG A 121 -1.21 10.82 -41.04
N LYS A 122 -1.30 9.60 -40.49
CA LYS A 122 -1.61 9.36 -39.06
C LYS A 122 -0.36 9.46 -38.15
N ILE A 123 -0.50 10.14 -37.00
CA ILE A 123 0.43 9.99 -35.86
C ILE A 123 -0.19 9.01 -34.87
N ILE A 124 -1.40 9.31 -34.41
CA ILE A 124 -2.25 8.43 -33.60
C ILE A 124 -3.59 8.39 -34.34
N GLY A 125 -4.09 7.21 -34.69
CA GLY A 125 -5.45 6.97 -35.17
C GLY A 125 -5.99 7.71 -36.43
N GLY A 126 -5.28 8.69 -37.00
CA GLY A 126 -5.67 9.40 -38.23
C GLY A 126 -6.78 10.45 -38.07
N VAL A 127 -7.30 10.67 -36.86
CA VAL A 127 -8.48 11.53 -36.62
C VAL A 127 -8.21 13.00 -36.94
N CYS A 128 -7.16 13.59 -36.38
CA CYS A 128 -6.83 15.00 -36.64
C CYS A 128 -6.56 15.27 -38.12
N SER A 129 -5.88 14.35 -38.79
CA SER A 129 -5.57 14.47 -40.22
C SER A 129 -6.86 14.37 -41.05
N GLY A 130 -7.77 13.46 -40.71
CA GLY A 130 -9.08 13.36 -41.37
C GLY A 130 -9.99 14.57 -41.19
N ILE A 131 -10.00 15.19 -39.99
CA ILE A 131 -10.70 16.46 -39.76
C ILE A 131 -10.07 17.58 -40.60
N ALA A 132 -8.74 17.56 -40.75
CA ALA A 132 -8.02 18.57 -41.51
C ALA A 132 -8.35 18.51 -43.00
N ASP A 133 -8.40 17.29 -43.55
CA ASP A 133 -8.78 17.04 -44.94
C ASP A 133 -10.24 17.47 -45.21
N TYR A 134 -11.13 17.27 -44.23
CA TYR A 134 -12.52 17.71 -44.32
C TYR A 134 -12.66 19.24 -44.39
N PHE A 135 -11.87 19.97 -43.59
CA PHE A 135 -11.89 21.43 -43.51
C PHE A 135 -10.91 22.15 -44.46
N LYS A 136 -10.06 21.41 -45.20
CA LYS A 136 -8.98 21.96 -46.05
C LYS A 136 -8.01 22.86 -45.26
N VAL A 137 -7.55 22.40 -44.10
CA VAL A 137 -6.57 23.10 -43.24
C VAL A 137 -5.38 22.18 -42.96
N ASP A 138 -4.20 22.71 -42.61
CA ASP A 138 -3.07 21.88 -42.19
C ASP A 138 -3.40 21.11 -40.88
N PRO A 139 -3.25 19.77 -40.84
CA PRO A 139 -3.45 18.94 -39.65
C PRO A 139 -2.72 19.42 -38.39
N LEU A 140 -1.63 20.16 -38.53
CA LEU A 140 -0.88 20.70 -37.40
C LEU A 140 -1.74 21.59 -36.51
N TRP A 141 -2.57 22.46 -37.09
CA TRP A 141 -3.44 23.37 -36.32
C TRP A 141 -4.49 22.61 -35.53
N ILE A 142 -5.03 21.54 -36.11
CA ILE A 142 -6.02 20.67 -35.45
C ILE A 142 -5.37 19.91 -34.30
N ARG A 143 -4.13 19.41 -34.48
CA ARG A 143 -3.37 18.76 -33.41
C ARG A 143 -3.09 19.72 -32.26
N LEU A 144 -2.70 20.96 -32.56
CA LEU A 144 -2.44 21.98 -31.55
C LEU A 144 -3.71 22.36 -30.78
N ALA A 145 -4.85 22.47 -31.46
CA ALA A 145 -6.14 22.73 -30.84
C ALA A 145 -6.55 21.59 -29.88
N PHE A 146 -6.42 20.32 -30.30
CA PHE A 146 -6.67 19.18 -29.42
C PHE A 146 -5.72 19.13 -28.22
N LEU A 147 -4.43 19.43 -28.42
CA LEU A 147 -3.44 19.47 -27.35
C LEU A 147 -3.74 20.59 -26.34
N LEU A 148 -4.11 21.78 -26.82
CA LEU A 148 -4.48 22.90 -25.96
C LEU A 148 -5.75 22.60 -25.15
N LEU A 149 -6.77 22.03 -25.79
CA LEU A 149 -8.01 21.63 -25.12
C LEU A 149 -7.78 20.51 -24.09
N LEU A 150 -6.77 19.66 -24.28
CA LEU A 150 -6.43 18.57 -23.35
C LEU A 150 -5.93 19.08 -22.00
N PHE A 151 -5.14 20.16 -22.01
CA PHE A 151 -4.68 20.80 -20.78
C PHE A 151 -5.75 21.66 -20.11
N GLY A 152 -6.77 22.12 -20.86
CA GLY A 152 -7.89 22.90 -20.32
C GLY A 152 -9.01 22.05 -19.70
N TYR A 153 -9.42 20.98 -20.39
CA TYR A 153 -10.52 20.11 -19.98
C TYR A 153 -10.24 18.66 -20.39
N GLY A 154 -9.90 17.79 -19.44
CA GLY A 154 -9.47 16.39 -19.67
C GLY A 154 -10.48 15.47 -20.38
N ILE A 155 -11.71 15.94 -20.65
CA ILE A 155 -12.76 15.21 -21.37
C ILE A 155 -12.44 15.09 -22.88
N ILE A 156 -11.61 15.98 -23.44
CA ILE A 156 -11.27 15.94 -24.87
C ILE A 156 -10.51 14.66 -25.28
N PHE A 157 -9.81 14.02 -24.34
CA PHE A 157 -9.15 12.75 -24.56
C PHE A 157 -10.16 11.64 -24.89
N LEU A 158 -11.26 11.57 -24.14
CA LEU A 158 -12.34 10.61 -24.39
C LEU A 158 -13.02 10.90 -25.74
N PHE A 159 -13.23 12.18 -26.06
CA PHE A 159 -13.80 12.58 -27.35
C PHE A 159 -12.93 12.15 -28.54
N TYR A 160 -11.60 12.28 -28.41
CA TYR A 160 -10.66 11.81 -29.42
C TYR A 160 -10.74 10.29 -29.62
N ILE A 161 -10.79 9.50 -28.53
CA ILE A 161 -10.94 8.04 -28.60
C ILE A 161 -12.27 7.64 -29.25
N ILE A 162 -13.36 8.35 -28.94
CA ILE A 162 -14.67 8.12 -29.57
C ILE A 162 -14.59 8.36 -31.08
N LEU A 163 -14.04 9.49 -31.52
CA LEU A 163 -13.87 9.79 -32.95
C LEU A 163 -12.96 8.76 -33.64
N TRP A 164 -11.94 8.25 -32.94
CA TRP A 164 -11.05 7.24 -33.50
C TRP A 164 -11.76 5.90 -33.75
N ILE A 165 -12.71 5.51 -32.90
CA ILE A 165 -13.51 4.28 -33.05
C ILE A 165 -14.60 4.47 -34.12
N VAL A 166 -15.27 5.63 -34.14
CA VAL A 166 -16.45 5.88 -34.98
C VAL A 166 -16.08 6.18 -36.44
N LEU A 167 -14.99 6.91 -36.69
CA LEU A 167 -14.63 7.33 -38.04
C LEU A 167 -13.95 6.19 -38.83
N PRO A 168 -14.44 5.81 -40.02
CA PRO A 168 -13.80 4.79 -40.85
C PRO A 168 -12.50 5.33 -41.47
N GLY A 169 -11.50 4.44 -41.61
CA GLY A 169 -10.21 4.77 -42.23
C GLY A 169 -10.27 4.79 -43.75
N SER A 170 -9.58 5.74 -44.37
CA SER A 170 -9.35 5.78 -45.82
C SER A 170 -7.86 5.85 -46.15
N ASP A 171 -7.45 5.07 -47.16
CA ASP A 171 -6.09 5.01 -47.69
C ASP A 171 -5.94 5.80 -49.01
N GLU A 172 -6.98 6.52 -49.45
CA GLU A 172 -6.92 7.37 -50.64
C GLU A 172 -5.93 8.53 -50.44
N PRO A 173 -4.92 8.70 -51.32
CA PRO A 173 -4.00 9.82 -51.28
C PRO A 173 -4.69 11.09 -51.81
N LYS A 174 -5.44 11.77 -50.94
CA LYS A 174 -5.94 13.13 -51.19
C LYS A 174 -5.06 14.13 -50.44
N GLU A 175 -3.96 14.58 -51.05
CA GLU A 175 -3.28 15.80 -50.60
C GLU A 175 -3.77 17.00 -51.41
N ASP A 176 -4.30 18.00 -50.71
CA ASP A 176 -4.69 19.28 -51.30
C ASP A 176 -3.43 20.14 -51.44
N ASN A 177 -2.91 20.22 -52.67
CA ASN A 177 -1.65 20.87 -53.02
C ASN A 177 -1.66 22.40 -52.81
N ASP A 178 -2.83 22.98 -52.55
CA ASP A 178 -3.03 24.41 -52.33
C ASP A 178 -3.01 24.80 -50.85
N ILE A 179 -2.80 23.83 -49.93
CA ILE A 179 -2.74 24.13 -48.50
C ILE A 179 -1.32 24.49 -48.08
N LYS A 180 -1.15 25.74 -47.63
CA LYS A 180 0.06 26.22 -46.98
C LYS A 180 0.39 25.38 -45.74
N LYS A 181 1.56 24.75 -45.72
CA LYS A 181 2.02 23.88 -44.61
C LYS A 181 3.02 24.60 -43.72
N MET A 182 2.96 24.37 -42.41
CA MET A 182 3.85 25.04 -41.47
C MET A 182 5.13 24.24 -41.22
N TYR A 183 6.29 24.84 -41.49
CA TYR A 183 7.61 24.25 -41.24
C TYR A 183 8.45 25.17 -40.35
N ARG A 184 9.49 24.62 -39.72
CA ARG A 184 10.56 25.41 -39.11
C ARG A 184 11.69 25.58 -40.13
N ASP A 185 12.14 26.82 -40.30
CA ASP A 185 13.16 27.18 -41.29
C ASP A 185 14.56 27.08 -40.64
N PRO A 186 15.41 26.13 -41.06
CA PRO A 186 16.74 25.93 -40.49
C PRO A 186 17.79 26.91 -41.01
N GLU A 187 17.55 27.62 -42.11
CA GLU A 187 18.51 28.53 -42.75
C GLU A 187 18.58 29.86 -42.00
N LYS A 188 17.41 30.43 -41.65
CA LYS A 188 17.31 31.69 -40.89
C LYS A 188 17.10 31.47 -39.37
N LYS A 189 17.63 30.39 -38.79
CA LYS A 189 17.41 30.00 -37.37
C LYS A 189 18.35 30.70 -36.37
N VAL A 190 17.80 31.12 -35.22
CA VAL A 190 18.60 31.59 -34.05
C VAL A 190 18.73 30.52 -32.97
N ILE A 191 17.63 29.85 -32.61
CA ILE A 191 17.61 28.71 -31.67
C ILE A 191 17.16 27.46 -32.42
N ALA A 192 15.91 27.46 -32.91
CA ALA A 192 15.25 26.27 -33.44
C ALA A 192 14.53 26.47 -34.80
N GLY A 193 14.57 27.66 -35.38
CA GLY A 193 13.94 27.95 -36.69
C GLY A 193 12.41 28.15 -36.66
N VAL A 194 11.80 28.15 -35.46
CA VAL A 194 10.34 28.28 -35.28
C VAL A 194 9.86 29.67 -35.73
N SER A 195 10.54 30.74 -35.31
CA SER A 195 10.12 32.11 -35.66
C SER A 195 10.33 32.45 -37.14
N SER A 196 11.40 31.95 -37.76
CA SER A 196 11.64 32.11 -39.21
C SER A 196 10.61 31.34 -40.02
N GLY A 197 10.28 30.12 -39.60
CA GLY A 197 9.21 29.32 -40.21
C GLY A 197 7.83 29.97 -40.09
N MET A 198 7.48 30.48 -38.91
CA MET A 198 6.25 31.27 -38.69
C MET A 198 6.18 32.51 -39.58
N ALA A 199 7.29 33.22 -39.73
CA ALA A 199 7.36 34.42 -40.54
C ALA A 199 7.10 34.13 -42.03
N ALA A 200 7.71 33.08 -42.57
CA ALA A 200 7.41 32.61 -43.93
C ALA A 200 5.95 32.13 -44.07
N TYR A 201 5.42 31.47 -43.03
CA TYR A 201 4.04 31.00 -43.02
C TYR A 201 3.01 32.15 -43.00
N PHE A 202 3.26 33.21 -42.26
CA PHE A 202 2.34 34.36 -42.15
C PHE A 202 2.66 35.50 -43.12
N ALA A 203 3.71 35.37 -43.94
CA ALA A 203 4.21 36.42 -44.83
C ALA A 203 4.54 37.74 -44.09
N VAL A 204 5.15 37.62 -42.92
CA VAL A 204 5.57 38.75 -42.06
C VAL A 204 7.08 38.67 -41.78
N ASP A 205 7.68 39.76 -41.31
CA ASP A 205 9.10 39.78 -40.94
C ASP A 205 9.39 38.86 -39.71
N ALA A 206 10.44 38.04 -39.82
CA ALA A 206 10.92 37.16 -38.75
C ALA A 206 11.31 37.93 -37.48
N ALA A 207 11.76 39.18 -37.60
CA ALA A 207 12.05 40.04 -36.45
C ALA A 207 10.79 40.34 -35.63
N VAL A 208 9.64 40.56 -36.28
CA VAL A 208 8.37 40.85 -35.60
C VAL A 208 7.91 39.64 -34.80
N ILE A 209 7.95 38.43 -35.39
CA ILE A 209 7.60 37.20 -34.68
C ILE A 209 8.53 36.96 -33.49
N ARG A 210 9.84 37.22 -33.65
CA ARG A 210 10.81 37.11 -32.55
C ARG A 210 10.50 38.10 -31.42
N LEU A 211 10.16 39.35 -31.76
CA LEU A 211 9.80 40.37 -30.76
C LEU A 211 8.55 39.97 -29.98
N ILE A 212 7.53 39.39 -30.65
CA ILE A 212 6.33 38.87 -30.00
C ILE A 212 6.67 37.77 -28.99
N PHE A 213 7.52 36.82 -29.36
CA PHE A 213 7.97 35.78 -28.42
C PHE A 213 8.75 36.35 -27.23
N VAL A 214 9.63 37.33 -27.46
CA VAL A 214 10.38 37.98 -26.38
C VAL A 214 9.43 38.75 -25.44
N LEU A 215 8.50 39.53 -25.98
CA LEU A 215 7.54 40.30 -25.21
C LEU A 215 6.62 39.39 -24.37
N THR A 216 6.15 38.29 -24.95
CA THR A 216 5.30 37.30 -24.26
C THR A 216 6.06 36.48 -23.20
N ILE A 217 7.39 36.40 -23.26
CA ILE A 217 8.19 35.89 -22.15
C ILE A 217 8.10 36.82 -20.92
N PHE A 218 8.15 38.14 -21.13
CA PHE A 218 8.02 39.11 -20.04
C PHE A 218 6.58 39.26 -19.51
N LEU A 219 5.56 38.98 -20.33
CA LEU A 219 4.15 38.94 -19.96
C LEU A 219 3.72 37.58 -19.35
N GLY A 220 4.57 36.96 -18.53
CA GLY A 220 4.24 35.74 -17.80
C GLY A 220 4.79 34.43 -18.37
N GLY A 221 5.80 34.47 -19.23
CA GLY A 221 6.57 33.29 -19.66
C GLY A 221 5.88 32.37 -20.68
N THR A 222 4.65 32.67 -21.09
CA THR A 222 3.85 31.84 -22.00
C THR A 222 4.48 31.73 -23.38
N GLY A 223 5.16 32.77 -23.85
CA GLY A 223 5.92 32.77 -25.10
C GLY A 223 6.99 31.67 -25.18
N LEU A 224 7.69 31.40 -24.07
CA LEU A 224 8.73 30.36 -24.01
C LEU A 224 8.11 28.96 -24.17
N ILE A 225 6.99 28.72 -23.48
CA ILE A 225 6.30 27.43 -23.52
C ILE A 225 5.76 27.15 -24.93
N ILE A 226 5.09 28.14 -25.54
CA ILE A 226 4.58 28.02 -26.91
C ILE A 226 5.73 27.76 -27.90
N TYR A 227 6.86 28.45 -27.73
CA TYR A 227 8.02 28.26 -28.59
C TYR A 227 8.58 26.83 -28.50
N VAL A 228 8.69 26.27 -27.29
CA VAL A 228 9.16 24.88 -27.08
C VAL A 228 8.18 23.86 -27.67
N ILE A 229 6.88 24.07 -27.50
CA ILE A 229 5.85 23.20 -28.09
C ILE A 229 5.94 23.21 -29.62
N LEU A 230 6.03 24.40 -30.23
CA LEU A 230 6.18 24.53 -31.67
C LEU A 230 7.50 23.93 -32.16
N TRP A 231 8.57 24.02 -31.39
CA TRP A 231 9.85 23.40 -31.75
C TRP A 231 9.77 21.87 -31.81
N ILE A 232 9.08 21.23 -30.86
CA ILE A 232 8.91 19.76 -30.84
C ILE A 232 8.01 19.29 -31.99
N ILE A 233 6.97 20.05 -32.32
CA ILE A 233 5.93 19.63 -33.29
C ILE A 233 6.32 19.95 -34.74
N LEU A 234 6.98 21.08 -35.01
CA LEU A 234 7.25 21.53 -36.38
C LEU A 234 8.40 20.74 -37.04
N PRO A 235 8.17 20.15 -38.23
CA PRO A 235 9.24 19.56 -39.03
C PRO A 235 10.14 20.64 -39.64
N GLU A 236 11.44 20.32 -39.82
CA GLU A 236 12.38 21.21 -40.53
C GLU A 236 12.09 21.19 -42.02
N ALA A 237 12.03 22.36 -42.66
CA ALA A 237 12.00 22.46 -44.12
C ALA A 237 13.38 22.09 -44.66
N LYS A 238 13.54 20.84 -45.10
CA LYS A 238 14.82 20.35 -45.63
C LYS A 238 14.88 20.52 -47.15
N SER A 239 13.80 20.21 -47.86
CA SER A 239 13.79 20.26 -49.31
C SER A 239 13.30 21.59 -49.89
N ILE A 240 13.64 21.86 -51.15
CA ILE A 240 13.13 23.04 -51.88
C ILE A 240 11.60 22.98 -51.99
N THR A 241 11.05 21.80 -52.19
CA THR A 241 9.59 21.57 -52.19
C THR A 241 8.95 21.94 -50.85
N ASP A 242 9.57 21.59 -49.71
CA ASP A 242 9.07 22.00 -48.39
C ASP A 242 9.08 23.53 -48.22
N LYS A 243 10.10 24.21 -48.76
CA LYS A 243 10.22 25.69 -48.71
C LYS A 243 9.13 26.38 -49.54
N VAL A 244 8.81 25.85 -50.72
CA VAL A 244 7.72 26.34 -51.59
C VAL A 244 6.36 26.09 -50.93
N LYS A 245 6.14 24.89 -50.36
CA LYS A 245 4.93 24.55 -49.59
C LYS A 245 4.74 25.42 -48.34
N MET A 246 5.83 25.85 -47.70
CA MET A 246 5.79 26.75 -46.54
C MET A 246 5.31 28.16 -46.90
N LYS A 247 5.57 28.63 -48.14
CA LYS A 247 5.11 29.92 -48.64
C LYS A 247 3.68 29.89 -49.18
N GLY A 248 3.17 28.70 -49.51
CA GLY A 248 1.84 28.50 -50.08
C GLY A 248 1.81 28.68 -51.60
N GLU A 249 2.97 28.61 -52.24
CA GLU A 249 3.12 28.63 -53.70
C GLU A 249 2.92 27.20 -54.24
N PRO A 250 2.28 26.98 -55.40
CA PRO A 250 2.12 25.65 -55.96
C PRO A 250 3.49 25.08 -56.39
N VAL A 251 3.68 23.77 -56.20
CA VAL A 251 4.93 23.06 -56.53
C VAL A 251 5.00 22.83 -58.04
N THR A 252 5.35 23.88 -58.79
CA THR A 252 5.55 23.88 -60.25
C THR A 252 7.01 24.16 -60.56
N LEU A 253 7.45 23.79 -61.77
CA LEU A 253 8.84 24.04 -62.20
C LEU A 253 9.21 25.53 -62.16
N SER A 254 8.27 26.42 -62.49
CA SER A 254 8.46 27.88 -62.45
C SER A 254 8.70 28.43 -61.05
N ASN A 255 7.96 27.94 -60.05
CA ASN A 255 8.12 28.38 -58.65
C ASN A 255 9.38 27.81 -58.00
N ILE A 256 9.72 26.56 -58.33
CA ILE A 256 10.99 25.95 -57.90
C ILE A 256 12.16 26.75 -58.48
N GLU A 257 12.15 27.05 -59.78
CA GLU A 257 13.19 27.86 -60.42
C GLU A 257 13.26 29.28 -59.83
N THR A 258 12.12 29.95 -59.66
CA THR A 258 12.09 31.31 -59.10
C THR A 258 12.65 31.33 -57.68
N ASN A 259 12.34 30.32 -56.85
CA ASN A 259 12.93 30.19 -55.52
C ASN A 259 14.44 29.88 -55.58
N VAL A 260 14.89 29.03 -56.51
CA VAL A 260 16.32 28.73 -56.70
C VAL A 260 17.08 29.95 -57.21
N LYS A 261 16.58 30.67 -58.23
CA LYS A 261 17.15 31.93 -58.73
C LYS A 261 17.12 33.03 -57.68
N LYS A 262 16.05 33.12 -56.87
CA LYS A 262 15.96 34.07 -55.75
C LYS A 262 16.98 33.73 -54.68
N ASN A 263 17.17 32.47 -54.33
CA ASN A 263 18.22 32.05 -53.38
C ASN A 263 19.65 32.28 -53.93
N LEU A 264 19.87 32.13 -55.24
CA LEU A 264 21.16 32.42 -55.89
C LEU A 264 21.42 33.92 -56.09
N LYS A 265 20.38 34.75 -56.20
CA LYS A 265 20.48 36.23 -56.26
C LYS A 265 20.48 36.90 -54.88
N VAL A 266 20.19 36.17 -53.80
CA VAL A 266 20.20 36.69 -52.42
C VAL A 266 21.61 36.58 -51.86
N GLU A 267 22.51 37.39 -52.43
CA GLU A 267 23.72 37.85 -51.74
C GLU A 267 23.53 39.30 -51.24
N ASP A 268 22.29 39.80 -51.19
CA ASP A 268 21.95 40.96 -50.38
C ASP A 268 21.57 40.48 -48.98
N GLN A 269 22.52 40.64 -48.06
CA GLN A 269 22.30 40.50 -46.64
C GLN A 269 21.12 41.41 -46.24
N GLU A 270 19.97 40.81 -45.91
CA GLU A 270 19.04 41.44 -44.97
C GLU A 270 19.79 41.57 -43.64
N GLU A 271 20.58 42.64 -43.48
CA GLU A 271 21.26 42.92 -42.22
C GLU A 271 20.20 42.99 -41.13
N GLU A 272 20.23 42.02 -40.20
CA GLU A 272 19.40 42.08 -39.00
C GLU A 272 19.58 43.47 -38.39
N SER A 273 18.47 44.21 -38.26
CA SER A 273 18.45 45.55 -37.65
C SER A 273 19.30 45.53 -36.36
N ILE A 274 20.13 46.55 -36.16
CA ILE A 274 21.07 46.66 -35.02
C ILE A 274 20.34 46.37 -33.69
N PHE A 275 19.08 46.79 -33.59
CA PHE A 275 18.20 46.51 -32.46
C PHE A 275 17.99 45.00 -32.21
N VAL A 276 17.78 44.20 -33.25
CA VAL A 276 17.59 42.74 -33.18
C VAL A 276 18.88 42.03 -32.76
N LYS A 277 20.05 42.48 -33.26
CA LYS A 277 21.35 41.94 -32.85
C LYS A 277 21.61 42.16 -31.35
N ILE A 278 21.25 43.33 -30.82
CA ILE A 278 21.41 43.67 -29.40
C ILE A 278 20.40 42.88 -28.54
N LEU A 279 19.13 42.82 -28.94
CA LEU A 279 18.08 42.15 -28.18
C LEU A 279 18.32 40.64 -28.03
N LEU A 280 18.85 39.98 -29.07
CA LEU A 280 19.06 38.52 -29.08
C LEU A 280 20.42 38.07 -28.56
N PHE A 281 21.33 39.01 -28.30
CA PHE A 281 22.68 38.73 -27.77
C PHE A 281 22.67 37.93 -26.45
N PRO A 282 21.84 38.26 -25.43
CA PRO A 282 21.79 37.51 -24.18
C PRO A 282 21.42 36.04 -24.38
N PHE A 283 20.49 35.74 -25.30
CA PHE A 283 20.06 34.37 -25.58
C PHE A 283 21.14 33.55 -26.28
N ARG A 284 21.92 34.16 -27.18
CA ARG A 284 23.07 33.51 -27.83
C ARG A 284 24.16 33.18 -26.80
N LEU A 285 24.39 34.07 -25.83
CA LEU A 285 25.34 33.83 -24.74
C LEU A 285 24.89 32.67 -23.82
N ILE A 286 23.60 32.63 -23.46
CA ILE A 286 23.01 31.55 -22.65
C ILE A 286 23.13 30.20 -23.36
N ALA A 287 22.85 30.14 -24.66
CA ALA A 287 22.97 28.90 -25.44
C ALA A 287 24.41 28.35 -25.46
N LEU A 288 25.42 29.24 -25.54
CA LEU A 288 26.82 28.86 -25.46
C LEU A 288 27.20 28.35 -24.06
N ILE A 289 26.71 29.01 -23.01
CA ILE A 289 26.94 28.59 -21.61
C ILE A 289 26.30 27.22 -21.34
N ILE A 290 25.07 26.99 -21.78
CA ILE A 290 24.39 25.70 -21.60
C ILE A 290 25.13 24.58 -22.34
N LYS A 291 25.59 24.83 -23.59
CA LYS A 291 26.32 23.84 -24.39
C LYS A 291 27.66 23.46 -23.74
N THR A 292 28.39 24.46 -23.24
CA THR A 292 29.69 24.25 -22.59
C THR A 292 29.54 23.57 -21.23
N LEU A 293 28.58 24.01 -20.42
CA LEU A 293 28.30 23.42 -19.10
C LEU A 293 27.75 21.99 -19.22
N GLY A 294 26.87 21.73 -20.20
CA GLY A 294 26.35 20.40 -20.49
C GLY A 294 27.42 19.41 -20.89
N ALA A 295 28.42 19.83 -21.68
CA ALA A 295 29.56 18.98 -22.04
C ALA A 295 30.45 18.61 -20.84
N ILE A 296 30.52 19.47 -19.81
CA ILE A 296 31.25 19.21 -18.57
C ILE A 296 30.44 18.34 -17.60
N ILE A 297 29.12 18.57 -17.49
CA ILE A 297 28.23 17.87 -16.55
C ILE A 297 27.86 16.46 -17.02
N ALA A 298 27.66 16.25 -18.32
CA ALA A 298 27.26 14.96 -18.88
C ALA A 298 28.14 13.77 -18.43
N PRO A 299 29.48 13.82 -18.50
CA PRO A 299 30.32 12.70 -18.04
C PRO A 299 30.21 12.47 -16.52
N ILE A 300 30.01 13.52 -15.73
CA ILE A 300 29.80 13.41 -14.26
C ILE A 300 28.47 12.69 -13.98
N PHE A 301 27.42 13.02 -14.74
CA PHE A 301 26.12 12.37 -14.58
C PHE A 301 26.16 10.89 -14.98
N VAL A 302 26.82 10.55 -16.10
CA VAL A 302 27.03 9.15 -16.50
C VAL A 302 27.81 8.38 -15.43
N PHE A 303 28.90 8.97 -14.92
CA PHE A 303 29.66 8.38 -13.81
C PHE A 303 28.79 8.16 -12.56
N LEU A 304 28.00 9.15 -12.16
CA LEU A 304 27.13 9.07 -10.99
C LEU A 304 26.06 7.98 -11.17
N THR A 305 25.43 7.88 -12.34
CA THR A 305 24.45 6.82 -12.63
C THR A 305 25.08 5.43 -12.58
N ASP A 306 26.30 5.28 -13.08
CA ASP A 306 27.04 4.02 -13.02
C ASP A 306 27.44 3.65 -11.58
N PHE A 307 27.86 4.63 -10.78
CA PHE A 307 28.16 4.46 -9.37
C PHE A 307 26.93 4.05 -8.58
N ILE A 308 25.81 4.77 -8.72
CA ILE A 308 24.53 4.45 -8.07
C ILE A 308 24.09 3.03 -8.46
N ARG A 309 24.20 2.66 -9.74
CA ARG A 309 23.82 1.32 -10.20
C ARG A 309 24.61 0.22 -9.48
N ILE A 310 25.92 0.41 -9.32
CA ILE A 310 26.79 -0.56 -8.63
C ILE A 310 26.40 -0.67 -7.15
N ILE A 311 26.17 0.46 -6.48
CA ILE A 311 25.75 0.48 -5.06
C ILE A 311 24.43 -0.26 -4.88
N ILE A 312 23.43 0.00 -5.72
CA ILE A 312 22.15 -0.72 -5.67
C ILE A 312 22.36 -2.23 -5.89
N GLY A 313 23.18 -2.61 -6.87
CA GLY A 313 23.48 -4.02 -7.12
C GLY A 313 24.15 -4.73 -5.94
N LEU A 314 25.12 -4.07 -5.28
CA LEU A 314 25.77 -4.60 -4.08
C LEU A 314 24.80 -4.72 -2.91
N PHE A 315 23.92 -3.73 -2.73
CA PHE A 315 22.89 -3.75 -1.70
C PHE A 315 21.90 -4.91 -1.88
N LEU A 316 21.44 -5.17 -3.11
CA LEU A 316 20.59 -6.33 -3.41
C LEU A 316 21.28 -7.66 -3.11
N ILE A 317 22.57 -7.79 -3.45
CA ILE A 317 23.35 -8.98 -3.11
C ILE A 317 23.47 -9.16 -1.59
N PHE A 318 23.74 -8.08 -0.85
CA PHE A 318 23.82 -8.12 0.60
C PHE A 318 22.50 -8.55 1.24
N ILE A 319 21.36 -7.98 0.81
CA ILE A 319 20.03 -8.41 1.27
C ILE A 319 19.82 -9.91 1.00
N GLY A 320 20.10 -10.35 -0.22
CA GLY A 320 19.95 -11.75 -0.59
C GLY A 320 20.82 -12.68 0.27
N LEU A 321 22.05 -12.27 0.58
CA LEU A 321 22.96 -13.04 1.43
C LEU A 321 22.46 -13.13 2.88
N VAL A 322 21.95 -12.03 3.45
CA VAL A 322 21.36 -12.02 4.80
C VAL A 322 20.14 -12.95 4.85
N LEU A 323 19.28 -12.92 3.84
CA LEU A 323 18.11 -13.80 3.76
C LEU A 323 18.51 -15.28 3.63
N VAL A 324 19.51 -15.59 2.79
CA VAL A 324 20.07 -16.95 2.66
C VAL A 324 20.70 -17.40 3.98
N PHE A 325 21.43 -16.53 4.67
CA PHE A 325 22.04 -16.86 5.96
C PHE A 325 20.97 -17.14 7.03
N SER A 326 19.94 -16.29 7.14
CA SER A 326 18.80 -16.53 8.02
C SER A 326 18.14 -17.88 7.73
N MET A 327 18.03 -18.25 6.45
CA MET A 327 17.46 -19.52 6.03
C MET A 327 18.29 -20.73 6.49
N VAL A 328 19.62 -20.63 6.40
CA VAL A 328 20.54 -21.69 6.88
C VAL A 328 20.42 -21.86 8.39
N VAL A 329 20.30 -20.76 9.14
CA VAL A 329 20.05 -20.82 10.59
C VAL A 329 18.69 -21.48 10.86
N SER A 330 17.61 -21.04 10.21
CA SER A 330 16.29 -21.66 10.38
C SER A 330 16.28 -23.16 10.03
N LEU A 331 17.04 -23.57 9.01
CA LEU A 331 17.23 -24.98 8.67
C LEU A 331 17.92 -25.75 9.80
N GLY A 332 18.96 -25.17 10.40
CA GLY A 332 19.65 -25.75 11.57
C GLY A 332 18.72 -25.98 12.75
N VAL A 333 17.76 -25.06 13.00
CA VAL A 333 16.72 -25.22 14.02
C VAL A 333 15.78 -26.38 13.66
N VAL A 334 15.25 -26.40 12.43
CA VAL A 334 14.32 -27.45 11.98
C VAL A 334 14.94 -28.86 12.06
N PHE A 335 16.23 -29.00 11.79
CA PHE A 335 16.95 -30.27 11.81
C PHE A 335 17.59 -30.61 13.16
N GLY A 336 17.40 -29.79 14.21
CA GLY A 336 17.98 -30.04 15.53
C GLY A 336 19.52 -29.99 15.55
N VAL A 337 20.15 -29.31 14.57
CA VAL A 337 21.62 -29.20 14.50
C VAL A 337 22.17 -28.46 15.73
N PHE A 338 21.39 -27.50 16.24
CA PHE A 338 21.73 -26.70 17.40
C PHE A 338 21.51 -27.44 18.72
N SER A 339 20.45 -28.24 18.84
CA SER A 339 20.21 -29.07 20.04
C SER A 339 21.19 -30.24 20.14
N ALA A 340 21.68 -30.76 19.01
CA ALA A 340 22.66 -31.85 18.97
C ALA A 340 24.11 -31.41 19.35
N GLY A 341 24.33 -30.16 19.73
CA GLY A 341 25.66 -29.63 20.10
C GLY A 341 26.67 -29.55 18.94
N ILE A 342 26.23 -29.76 17.70
CA ILE A 342 27.10 -29.73 16.50
C ILE A 342 27.56 -28.29 16.19
N TRP A 343 26.75 -27.31 16.59
CA TRP A 343 26.96 -25.88 16.34
C TRP A 343 26.71 -25.04 17.61
N SER A 344 27.25 -25.50 18.74
CA SER A 344 27.30 -24.76 20.01
C SER A 344 28.76 -24.33 20.28
N PRO A 345 29.15 -23.08 19.98
CA PRO A 345 30.42 -22.54 20.44
C PRO A 345 30.57 -22.72 21.95
N GLU A 346 31.79 -22.91 22.46
CA GLU A 346 32.08 -23.12 23.88
C GLU A 346 31.55 -21.98 24.80
N TYR A 347 31.25 -20.82 24.23
CA TYR A 347 30.70 -19.63 24.91
C TYR A 347 29.20 -19.38 24.65
N PHE A 348 28.51 -20.25 23.91
CA PHE A 348 27.12 -20.05 23.50
C PHE A 348 26.36 -21.38 23.46
N SER A 349 25.54 -21.61 24.49
CA SER A 349 24.61 -22.73 24.59
C SER A 349 23.24 -22.28 24.08
N TRP A 350 22.68 -23.04 23.13
CA TRP A 350 21.32 -22.80 22.62
C TRP A 350 20.25 -23.05 23.68
N ASN A 351 20.57 -23.83 24.73
CA ASN A 351 19.68 -24.06 25.86
C ASN A 351 19.51 -22.79 26.71
N ASP A 352 20.48 -21.87 26.69
CA ASP A 352 20.44 -20.63 27.49
C ASP A 352 19.49 -19.59 26.88
N ILE A 353 19.10 -19.77 25.61
CA ILE A 353 18.12 -18.91 24.91
C ILE A 353 16.69 -19.34 25.25
N GLY A 354 16.52 -20.47 25.96
CA GLY A 354 15.22 -21.02 26.32
C GLY A 354 14.40 -21.55 25.13
N PHE A 355 14.88 -21.41 23.90
CA PHE A 355 14.11 -21.76 22.71
C PHE A 355 13.99 -23.29 22.56
N PRO A 356 12.79 -23.87 22.60
CA PRO A 356 12.62 -25.31 22.64
C PRO A 356 12.69 -25.91 21.23
N VAL A 357 13.92 -26.05 20.70
CA VAL A 357 14.20 -26.52 19.33
C VAL A 357 13.53 -27.86 19.03
N GLU A 358 13.58 -28.81 19.98
CA GLU A 358 13.02 -30.16 19.81
C GLU A 358 11.49 -30.14 19.69
N LEU A 359 10.82 -29.32 20.50
CA LEU A 359 9.37 -29.12 20.42
C LEU A 359 8.97 -28.52 19.07
N VAL A 360 9.74 -27.56 18.55
CA VAL A 360 9.49 -26.97 17.24
C VAL A 360 9.71 -27.99 16.13
N SER A 361 10.82 -28.75 16.16
CA SER A 361 11.09 -29.77 15.14
C SER A 361 10.03 -30.88 15.11
N ASN A 362 9.51 -31.29 16.27
CA ASN A 362 8.47 -32.32 16.36
C ASN A 362 7.08 -31.79 15.94
N SER A 363 6.87 -30.48 16.02
CA SER A 363 5.56 -29.86 15.75
C SER A 363 5.23 -29.73 14.27
N PHE A 364 6.25 -29.59 13.42
CA PHE A 364 6.10 -29.32 11.99
C PHE A 364 6.60 -30.49 11.14
N PRO A 365 5.84 -30.92 10.12
CA PRO A 365 6.36 -31.90 9.17
C PRO A 365 7.60 -31.36 8.45
N THR A 366 8.70 -32.11 8.45
CA THR A 366 10.00 -31.68 7.88
C THR A 366 9.89 -31.22 6.43
N PHE A 367 9.06 -31.88 5.62
CA PHE A 367 8.86 -31.50 4.21
C PHE A 367 8.14 -30.16 4.07
N THR A 368 7.22 -29.82 4.98
CA THR A 368 6.51 -28.54 4.99
C THR A 368 7.48 -27.42 5.38
N ALA A 369 8.31 -27.67 6.39
CA ALA A 369 9.38 -26.75 6.75
C ALA A 369 10.33 -26.52 5.56
N LEU A 370 10.82 -27.58 4.90
CA LEU A 370 11.69 -27.45 3.72
C LEU A 370 11.04 -26.65 2.57
N ALA A 371 9.74 -26.86 2.33
CA ALA A 371 9.01 -26.10 1.32
C ALA A 371 8.85 -24.62 1.72
N ALA A 372 8.57 -24.32 2.99
CA ALA A 372 8.51 -22.96 3.51
C ALA A 372 9.87 -22.26 3.38
N LEU A 373 10.95 -22.98 3.71
CA LEU A 373 12.32 -22.50 3.56
C LEU A 373 12.66 -22.23 2.08
N THR A 374 12.27 -23.13 1.17
CA THR A 374 12.48 -22.97 -0.28
C THR A 374 11.74 -21.74 -0.84
N THR A 375 10.55 -21.46 -0.31
CA THR A 375 9.71 -20.32 -0.74
C THR A 375 10.40 -18.98 -0.53
N VAL A 376 11.27 -18.86 0.49
CA VAL A 376 12.05 -17.64 0.74
C VAL A 376 13.44 -17.73 0.10
N LEU A 377 14.05 -18.92 0.07
CA LEU A 377 15.38 -19.16 -0.52
C LEU A 377 15.43 -18.78 -2.01
N VAL A 378 14.44 -19.22 -2.78
CA VAL A 378 14.42 -19.02 -4.24
C VAL A 378 14.34 -17.54 -4.62
N PRO A 379 13.43 -16.71 -4.07
CA PRO A 379 13.44 -15.26 -4.27
C PRO A 379 14.74 -14.60 -3.82
N SER A 380 15.34 -15.07 -2.72
CA SER A 380 16.60 -14.51 -2.22
C SER A 380 17.75 -14.72 -3.22
N ILE A 381 17.87 -15.92 -3.78
CA ILE A 381 18.82 -16.22 -4.86
C ILE A 381 18.51 -15.38 -6.10
N PHE A 382 17.24 -15.23 -6.47
CA PHE A 382 16.84 -14.42 -7.61
C PHE A 382 17.23 -12.93 -7.42
N ILE A 383 17.05 -12.37 -6.22
CA ILE A 383 17.48 -11.00 -5.88
C ILE A 383 19.01 -10.87 -6.01
N MET A 384 19.80 -11.86 -5.58
CA MET A 384 21.25 -11.85 -5.75
C MET A 384 21.64 -11.88 -7.23
N LEU A 385 20.95 -12.67 -8.05
CA LEU A 385 21.16 -12.73 -9.50
C LEU A 385 20.78 -11.42 -10.19
N LEU A 386 19.72 -10.74 -9.75
CA LEU A 386 19.34 -9.41 -10.23
C LEU A 386 20.39 -8.35 -9.84
N GLY A 387 20.86 -8.35 -8.58
CA GLY A 387 21.94 -7.47 -8.13
C GLY A 387 23.22 -7.66 -8.93
N SER A 388 23.60 -8.91 -9.18
CA SER A 388 24.75 -9.26 -10.03
C SER A 388 24.54 -8.83 -11.50
N SER A 389 23.31 -8.97 -12.02
CA SER A 389 22.95 -8.52 -13.38
C SER A 389 23.05 -7.00 -13.54
N MET A 390 22.65 -6.27 -12.51
CA MET A 390 22.70 -4.81 -12.46
C MET A 390 24.15 -4.29 -12.45
N ILE A 391 25.06 -4.97 -11.75
CA ILE A 391 26.50 -4.66 -11.76
C ILE A 391 27.10 -5.00 -13.14
N ALA A 392 26.79 -6.17 -13.70
CA ALA A 392 27.35 -6.66 -14.96
C ALA A 392 26.80 -5.98 -16.23
N ARG A 393 25.81 -5.08 -16.10
CA ARG A 393 25.06 -4.45 -17.21
C ARG A 393 24.45 -5.44 -18.21
N LYS A 394 24.22 -6.68 -17.77
CA LYS A 394 23.61 -7.75 -18.56
C LYS A 394 22.98 -8.75 -17.61
N ILE A 395 21.99 -9.50 -18.10
CA ILE A 395 21.43 -10.61 -17.34
C ILE A 395 22.52 -11.68 -17.19
N VAL A 396 22.91 -12.00 -15.94
CA VAL A 396 23.99 -12.98 -15.67
C VAL A 396 23.51 -14.43 -15.63
N PHE A 397 22.20 -14.65 -15.68
CA PHE A 397 21.56 -15.96 -15.65
C PHE A 397 20.85 -16.25 -16.98
N SER A 398 20.72 -17.54 -17.32
CA SER A 398 19.99 -17.93 -18.53
C SER A 398 18.48 -17.86 -18.29
N THR A 399 17.71 -17.72 -19.38
CA THR A 399 16.24 -17.80 -19.35
C THR A 399 15.77 -19.10 -18.71
N SER A 400 16.48 -20.21 -18.93
CA SER A 400 16.18 -21.50 -18.29
C SER A 400 16.34 -21.46 -16.77
N THR A 401 17.43 -20.89 -16.24
CA THR A 401 17.63 -20.71 -14.80
C THR A 401 16.49 -19.88 -14.18
N GLY A 402 16.06 -18.82 -14.85
CA GLY A 402 14.92 -18.01 -14.42
C GLY A 402 13.63 -18.82 -14.31
N TRP A 403 13.29 -19.61 -15.34
CA TRP A 403 12.10 -20.48 -15.32
C TRP A 403 12.21 -21.62 -14.31
N THR A 404 13.39 -22.19 -14.09
CA THR A 404 13.60 -23.23 -13.08
C THR A 404 13.39 -22.70 -11.67
N LEU A 405 13.95 -21.52 -11.35
CA LEU A 405 13.72 -20.86 -10.07
C LEU A 405 12.23 -20.53 -9.91
N PHE A 406 11.58 -19.96 -10.92
CA PHE A 406 10.16 -19.65 -10.86
C PHE A 406 9.30 -20.90 -10.64
N ALA A 407 9.54 -21.99 -11.37
CA ALA A 407 8.82 -23.25 -11.19
C ALA A 407 9.01 -23.83 -9.78
N MET A 408 10.24 -23.79 -9.25
CA MET A 408 10.56 -24.25 -7.90
C MET A 408 9.82 -23.43 -6.83
N PHE A 409 9.75 -22.12 -7.00
CA PHE A 409 9.00 -21.22 -6.11
C PHE A 409 7.49 -21.50 -6.13
N ILE A 410 6.91 -21.73 -7.30
CA ILE A 410 5.48 -22.07 -7.39
C ILE A 410 5.18 -23.42 -6.73
N VAL A 411 6.02 -24.43 -6.96
CA VAL A 411 5.87 -25.74 -6.31
C VAL A 411 5.98 -25.62 -4.80
N SER A 412 6.94 -24.85 -4.28
CA SER A 412 7.10 -24.67 -2.84
C SER A 412 5.90 -23.96 -2.21
N ILE A 413 5.34 -22.93 -2.88
CA ILE A 413 4.12 -22.26 -2.44
C ILE A 413 2.95 -23.24 -2.39
N ILE A 414 2.74 -24.06 -3.43
CA ILE A 414 1.62 -25.02 -3.46
C ILE A 414 1.72 -25.99 -2.28
N ILE A 415 2.91 -26.51 -1.98
CA ILE A 415 3.13 -27.41 -0.84
C ILE A 415 2.77 -26.70 0.47
N VAL A 416 3.24 -25.47 0.67
CA VAL A 416 2.92 -24.69 1.88
C VAL A 416 1.42 -24.41 1.97
N SER A 417 0.79 -23.94 0.90
CA SER A 417 -0.64 -23.59 0.85
C SER A 417 -1.55 -24.78 1.14
N VAL A 418 -1.16 -26.00 0.78
CA VAL A 418 -1.92 -27.22 1.07
C VAL A 418 -1.73 -27.69 2.52
N ASN A 419 -0.50 -27.60 3.05
CA ASN A 419 -0.18 -28.21 4.35
C ASN A 419 -0.44 -27.29 5.55
N VAL A 420 -0.25 -25.98 5.40
CA VAL A 420 -0.46 -25.02 6.50
C VAL A 420 -1.91 -25.08 7.04
N PRO A 421 -2.97 -25.10 6.21
CA PRO A 421 -4.34 -25.27 6.72
C PRO A 421 -4.53 -26.57 7.50
N GLY A 422 -3.89 -27.65 7.07
CA GLY A 422 -3.92 -28.94 7.78
C GLY A 422 -3.22 -28.89 9.13
N ILE A 423 -2.17 -28.07 9.29
CA ILE A 423 -1.52 -27.81 10.57
C ILE A 423 -2.47 -26.99 11.47
N VAL A 424 -3.07 -25.91 10.95
CA VAL A 424 -4.02 -25.08 11.71
C VAL A 424 -5.20 -25.92 12.22
N TYR A 425 -5.73 -26.82 11.40
CA TYR A 425 -6.80 -27.73 11.81
C TYR A 425 -6.42 -28.64 12.99
N ARG A 426 -5.13 -28.91 13.22
CA ARG A 426 -4.66 -29.69 14.39
C ARG A 426 -4.71 -28.93 15.70
N PHE A 427 -5.08 -27.65 15.69
CA PHE A 427 -5.29 -26.81 16.88
C PHE A 427 -6.78 -26.51 17.13
N LYS A 428 -7.71 -27.19 16.44
CA LYS A 428 -9.14 -26.85 16.43
C LYS A 428 -9.84 -27.08 17.77
N GLU A 429 -9.57 -28.21 18.42
CA GLU A 429 -10.30 -28.67 19.61
C GLU A 429 -9.39 -28.62 20.83
N ASP A 430 -9.96 -28.23 21.97
CA ASP A 430 -9.29 -28.24 23.27
C ASP A 430 -9.58 -29.58 24.00
N GLY A 431 -8.71 -29.97 24.93
CA GLY A 431 -8.86 -31.19 25.71
C GLY A 431 -8.09 -31.12 27.02
N GLU A 432 -8.65 -31.76 28.04
CA GLU A 432 -8.20 -31.64 29.44
C GLU A 432 -7.90 -33.01 30.05
N TYR A 433 -6.83 -33.08 30.83
CA TYR A 433 -6.41 -34.24 31.60
C TYR A 433 -6.10 -33.83 33.03
N SER A 434 -6.92 -34.29 33.98
CA SER A 434 -6.82 -33.96 35.40
C SER A 434 -6.12 -35.07 36.19
N VAL A 435 -5.22 -34.67 37.09
CA VAL A 435 -4.54 -35.55 38.06
C VAL A 435 -4.69 -34.95 39.45
N THR A 436 -5.01 -35.77 40.45
CA THR A 436 -5.12 -35.31 41.84
C THR A 436 -4.09 -36.01 42.71
N GLU A 437 -3.38 -35.24 43.52
CA GLU A 437 -2.40 -35.70 44.50
C GLU A 437 -2.76 -35.17 45.89
N THR A 438 -2.43 -35.91 46.94
CA THR A 438 -2.63 -35.47 48.33
C THR A 438 -1.33 -35.44 49.10
N TYR A 439 -1.22 -34.49 50.04
CA TYR A 439 -0.05 -34.22 50.86
C TYR A 439 -0.46 -34.11 52.33
N ASP A 440 0.09 -34.99 53.16
CA ASP A 440 -0.12 -34.96 54.61
C ASP A 440 0.95 -34.09 55.28
N VAL A 441 0.56 -32.89 55.70
CA VAL A 441 1.41 -31.92 56.42
C VAL A 441 1.30 -32.11 57.96
N GLY A 442 0.36 -32.93 58.42
CA GLY A 442 0.03 -33.08 59.84
C GLY A 442 -0.31 -31.74 60.50
N ASN A 443 0.20 -31.53 61.73
CA ASN A 443 -0.03 -30.30 62.50
C ASN A 443 1.03 -29.21 62.27
N LYS A 444 1.91 -29.36 61.28
CA LYS A 444 2.94 -28.36 60.96
C LYS A 444 2.34 -27.22 60.14
N THR A 445 2.99 -26.06 60.16
CA THR A 445 2.68 -24.97 59.23
C THR A 445 3.26 -25.32 57.86
N ALA A 446 2.41 -25.38 56.83
CA ALA A 446 2.88 -25.63 55.48
C ALA A 446 3.67 -24.42 54.97
N ILE A 447 4.72 -24.64 54.17
CA ILE A 447 5.49 -23.59 53.51
C ILE A 447 5.39 -23.84 52.01
N LEU A 448 4.77 -22.91 51.29
CA LEU A 448 4.64 -22.96 49.84
C LEU A 448 5.79 -22.15 49.22
N LYS A 449 6.55 -22.77 48.32
CA LYS A 449 7.69 -22.14 47.63
C LYS A 449 7.62 -22.34 46.13
N LEU A 450 8.33 -21.50 45.38
CA LEU A 450 8.51 -21.64 43.94
C LEU A 450 9.94 -22.15 43.64
N ASN A 451 10.05 -23.05 42.68
CA ASN A 451 11.30 -23.39 42.00
C ASN A 451 11.22 -22.88 40.56
N GLU A 452 12.05 -21.91 40.22
CA GLU A 452 12.05 -21.32 38.89
C GLU A 452 12.72 -22.26 37.87
N ILE A 453 11.92 -22.77 36.93
CA ILE A 453 12.36 -23.61 35.82
C ILE A 453 11.81 -23.09 34.48
N GLY A 454 12.45 -23.50 33.39
CA GLY A 454 12.01 -23.14 32.03
C GLY A 454 12.26 -21.68 31.66
N MET A 455 11.49 -21.15 30.71
CA MET A 455 11.60 -19.76 30.25
C MET A 455 10.78 -18.82 31.14
N GLU A 456 11.42 -17.77 31.66
CA GLU A 456 10.78 -16.74 32.51
C GLU A 456 9.54 -16.10 31.83
N ASP A 457 9.59 -15.89 30.51
CA ASP A 457 8.51 -15.26 29.73
C ASP A 457 7.38 -16.21 29.30
N TYR A 458 7.53 -17.53 29.51
CA TYR A 458 6.57 -18.55 29.06
C TYR A 458 5.79 -19.16 30.24
N GLN A 459 5.00 -18.34 30.94
CA GLN A 459 4.20 -18.77 32.09
C GLN A 459 2.94 -19.52 31.66
N VAL A 460 3.02 -20.85 31.60
CA VAL A 460 1.87 -21.71 31.24
C VAL A 460 1.40 -22.61 32.39
N ALA A 461 2.03 -22.52 33.56
CA ALA A 461 1.56 -23.14 34.79
C ALA A 461 0.94 -22.07 35.71
N THR A 462 -0.24 -22.36 36.26
CA THR A 462 -0.93 -21.49 37.21
C THR A 462 -1.29 -22.22 38.49
N LEU A 463 -1.33 -21.50 39.61
CA LEU A 463 -1.68 -22.01 40.93
C LEU A 463 -2.78 -21.15 41.57
N THR A 464 -3.87 -21.79 41.98
CA THR A 464 -4.93 -21.16 42.77
C THR A 464 -5.07 -21.88 44.11
N LEU A 465 -5.07 -21.13 45.21
CA LEU A 465 -5.30 -21.70 46.54
C LEU A 465 -6.78 -21.64 46.90
N ARG A 466 -7.32 -22.74 47.45
CA ARG A 466 -8.73 -22.82 47.86
C ARG A 466 -8.86 -23.44 49.24
N GLY A 467 -9.72 -22.88 50.09
CA GLY A 467 -10.12 -23.53 51.33
C GLY A 467 -11.09 -24.68 51.06
N TYR A 468 -11.01 -25.77 51.81
CA TYR A 468 -12.02 -26.84 51.73
C TYR A 468 -12.20 -27.62 53.04
N ASP A 469 -13.31 -28.34 53.13
CA ASP A 469 -13.63 -29.24 54.24
C ASP A 469 -12.96 -30.60 54.01
N GLY A 470 -11.74 -30.74 54.51
CA GLY A 470 -10.94 -31.96 54.44
C GLY A 470 -9.81 -31.94 55.47
N ASN A 471 -8.95 -32.97 55.43
CA ASN A 471 -7.89 -33.15 56.44
C ASN A 471 -6.47 -33.08 55.87
N GLU A 472 -6.31 -33.18 54.56
CA GLU A 472 -5.00 -33.22 53.88
C GLU A 472 -4.92 -32.07 52.88
N TYR A 473 -3.73 -31.69 52.43
CA TYR A 473 -3.61 -30.79 51.29
C TYR A 473 -3.89 -31.58 50.02
N LYS A 474 -4.79 -31.12 49.16
CA LYS A 474 -5.14 -31.79 47.90
C LYS A 474 -4.77 -30.90 46.72
N LEU A 475 -3.87 -31.36 45.87
CA LEU A 475 -3.48 -30.66 44.64
C LEU A 475 -4.17 -31.30 43.45
N GLU A 476 -5.00 -30.53 42.76
CA GLU A 476 -5.59 -30.91 41.47
C GLU A 476 -4.80 -30.24 40.35
N LYS A 477 -4.31 -31.01 39.40
CA LYS A 477 -3.51 -30.59 38.24
C LYS A 477 -4.32 -30.83 36.98
N ASN A 478 -4.79 -29.77 36.34
CA ASN A 478 -5.57 -29.82 35.10
C ASN A 478 -4.69 -29.40 33.92
N PHE A 479 -4.22 -30.41 33.18
CA PHE A 479 -3.43 -30.20 31.98
C PHE A 479 -4.35 -30.00 30.78
N GLU A 480 -4.18 -28.90 30.06
CA GLU A 480 -4.94 -28.62 28.84
C GLU A 480 -4.01 -28.59 27.63
N SER A 481 -4.53 -29.02 26.48
CA SER A 481 -3.84 -28.93 25.20
C SER A 481 -4.85 -28.86 24.06
N GLN A 482 -4.36 -28.48 22.88
CA GLN A 482 -5.12 -28.48 21.63
C GLN A 482 -4.88 -29.74 20.78
N GLY A 483 -5.80 -30.02 19.87
CA GLY A 483 -5.74 -31.16 18.98
C GLY A 483 -6.72 -31.08 17.81
N SER A 484 -6.58 -32.00 16.87
CA SER A 484 -7.54 -32.17 15.76
C SER A 484 -8.87 -32.80 16.22
N SER A 485 -8.91 -33.33 17.44
CA SER A 485 -10.09 -33.87 18.11
C SER A 485 -9.86 -33.81 19.62
N ARG A 486 -10.94 -33.80 20.41
CA ARG A 486 -10.86 -33.83 21.89
C ARG A 486 -9.97 -34.98 22.40
N ARG A 487 -10.07 -36.18 21.80
CA ARG A 487 -9.22 -37.33 22.16
C ARG A 487 -7.73 -37.03 21.91
N ASN A 488 -7.40 -36.48 20.73
CA ASN A 488 -6.01 -36.14 20.42
C ASN A 488 -5.49 -35.01 21.31
N ALA A 489 -6.33 -34.03 21.65
CA ALA A 489 -6.01 -32.96 22.57
C ALA A 489 -5.66 -33.49 23.98
N ILE A 490 -6.46 -34.43 24.50
CA ILE A 490 -6.16 -35.11 25.78
C ILE A 490 -4.84 -35.88 25.74
N GLU A 491 -4.54 -36.59 24.64
CA GLU A 491 -3.26 -37.29 24.50
C GLU A 491 -2.07 -36.32 24.46
N ASN A 492 -2.22 -35.15 23.82
CA ASN A 492 -1.19 -34.10 23.82
C ASN A 492 -1.01 -33.46 25.21
N ALA A 493 -2.09 -33.31 25.99
CA ALA A 493 -2.04 -32.81 27.37
C ALA A 493 -1.27 -33.76 28.31
N LYS A 494 -1.27 -35.07 28.03
CA LYS A 494 -0.48 -36.06 28.77
C LYS A 494 1.02 -36.06 28.41
N MET A 495 1.43 -35.28 27.42
CA MET A 495 2.84 -35.19 26.99
C MET A 495 3.66 -34.19 27.82
N VAL A 496 3.04 -33.58 28.84
CA VAL A 496 3.72 -32.68 29.78
C VAL A 496 3.65 -33.23 31.20
N THR A 497 4.61 -32.81 32.01
CA THR A 497 4.71 -33.15 33.43
C THR A 497 4.85 -31.89 34.27
N TYR A 498 4.43 -31.97 35.53
CA TYR A 498 4.57 -30.89 36.49
C TYR A 498 4.94 -31.45 37.85
N ASN A 499 6.13 -31.08 38.31
CA ASN A 499 6.69 -31.58 39.55
C ASN A 499 6.34 -30.65 40.72
N VAL A 500 6.06 -31.26 41.86
CA VAL A 500 5.87 -30.57 43.14
C VAL A 500 6.65 -31.36 44.17
N ASP A 501 7.79 -30.81 44.60
CA ASP A 501 8.65 -31.47 45.58
C ASP A 501 8.07 -31.24 46.98
N PHE A 502 7.70 -32.33 47.64
CA PHE A 502 7.20 -32.31 49.01
C PHE A 502 8.22 -32.89 49.98
N GLN A 503 8.65 -32.07 50.94
CA GLN A 503 9.52 -32.50 52.04
C GLN A 503 8.94 -31.99 53.36
N ASP A 504 8.49 -32.92 54.21
CA ASP A 504 7.93 -32.67 55.54
C ASP A 504 6.69 -31.76 55.59
N SER A 505 6.87 -30.45 55.43
CA SER A 505 5.80 -29.44 55.40
C SER A 505 6.06 -28.37 54.33
N VAL A 506 7.08 -28.55 53.50
CA VAL A 506 7.44 -27.64 52.42
C VAL A 506 6.97 -28.23 51.11
N LEU A 507 6.12 -27.49 50.38
CA LEU A 507 5.72 -27.80 49.02
C LEU A 507 6.43 -26.82 48.10
N VAL A 508 7.29 -27.34 47.22
CA VAL A 508 8.01 -26.55 46.22
C VAL A 508 7.37 -26.81 44.86
N PHE A 509 6.74 -25.77 44.30
CA PHE A 509 6.09 -25.82 43.00
C PHE A 509 7.05 -25.39 41.91
N ASP A 510 7.14 -26.13 40.82
CA ASP A 510 7.85 -25.65 39.64
C ASP A 510 7.12 -24.47 39.00
N SER A 511 7.85 -23.51 38.44
CA SER A 511 7.24 -22.35 37.77
C SER A 511 6.63 -22.66 36.40
N ASN A 512 6.94 -23.83 35.82
CA ASN A 512 6.53 -24.20 34.47
C ASN A 512 6.26 -25.70 34.33
N ILE A 513 5.67 -26.09 33.20
CA ILE A 513 5.52 -27.50 32.81
C ILE A 513 6.76 -27.96 32.04
N GLU A 514 7.12 -29.23 32.21
CA GLU A 514 8.16 -29.87 31.42
C GLU A 514 7.55 -30.72 30.29
N PHE A 515 8.14 -30.63 29.10
CA PHE A 515 7.72 -31.43 27.96
C PHE A 515 8.51 -32.74 27.89
N ARG A 516 7.82 -33.85 27.61
CA ARG A 516 8.47 -35.13 27.32
C ARG A 516 9.25 -35.03 25.99
N GLY A 517 10.32 -35.80 25.83
CA GLY A 517 11.24 -35.63 24.68
C GLY A 517 10.61 -35.80 23.29
N ASP A 518 9.51 -36.57 23.15
CA ASP A 518 8.74 -36.73 21.90
C ASP A 518 7.48 -35.86 21.84
N ALA A 519 7.31 -34.94 22.81
CA ALA A 519 6.16 -34.07 22.86
C ALA A 519 6.10 -33.14 21.65
N ILE A 520 4.88 -32.86 21.21
CA ILE A 520 4.57 -31.88 20.18
C ILE A 520 3.96 -30.65 20.82
N PHE A 521 4.30 -29.46 20.34
CA PHE A 521 3.71 -28.23 20.82
C PHE A 521 2.27 -28.09 20.30
N ARG A 522 1.31 -28.02 21.22
CA ARG A 522 -0.11 -27.90 20.97
C ARG A 522 -0.78 -27.02 22.03
N GLY A 523 -0.11 -25.93 22.43
CA GLY A 523 -0.64 -24.99 23.41
C GLY A 523 -0.85 -25.62 24.79
N GLN A 524 0.04 -26.52 25.20
CA GLN A 524 -0.06 -27.16 26.50
C GLN A 524 0.06 -26.12 27.63
N ARG A 525 -0.85 -26.23 28.60
CA ARG A 525 -0.87 -25.41 29.81
C ARG A 525 -1.35 -26.24 31.01
N LEU A 526 -1.02 -25.76 32.20
CA LEU A 526 -1.44 -26.33 33.46
C LEU A 526 -2.21 -25.31 34.29
N GLU A 527 -3.36 -25.74 34.77
CA GLU A 527 -4.09 -25.07 35.84
C GLU A 527 -4.07 -25.96 37.08
N SER A 528 -3.53 -25.44 38.18
CA SER A 528 -3.44 -26.19 39.42
C SER A 528 -4.22 -25.53 40.55
N TYR A 529 -4.92 -26.37 41.32
CA TYR A 529 -5.73 -25.96 42.46
C TYR A 529 -5.22 -26.66 43.71
N LEU A 530 -4.63 -25.89 44.63
CA LEU A 530 -4.23 -26.41 45.93
C LEU A 530 -5.35 -26.17 46.94
N TYR A 531 -6.04 -27.24 47.28
CA TYR A 531 -7.07 -27.25 48.31
C TYR A 531 -6.41 -27.43 49.68
N ILE A 532 -6.61 -26.44 50.55
CA ILE A 532 -6.06 -26.35 51.91
C ILE A 532 -7.20 -26.55 52.92
N PRO A 533 -7.08 -27.48 53.88
CA PRO A 533 -8.07 -27.68 54.92
C PRO A 533 -8.38 -26.40 55.71
N TYR A 534 -9.66 -26.15 55.99
CA TYR A 534 -10.06 -25.02 56.83
C TYR A 534 -9.35 -25.06 58.21
N GLY A 535 -8.85 -23.90 58.65
CA GLY A 535 -8.11 -23.75 59.90
C GLY A 535 -6.64 -24.21 59.87
N SER A 536 -6.16 -24.79 58.76
CA SER A 536 -4.75 -25.10 58.59
C SER A 536 -3.92 -23.84 58.36
N LYS A 537 -2.76 -23.77 59.02
CA LYS A 537 -1.83 -22.65 58.89
C LYS A 537 -0.82 -22.91 57.79
N PHE A 538 -0.55 -21.90 56.98
CA PHE A 538 0.49 -21.97 55.96
C PHE A 538 1.19 -20.62 55.76
N MET A 539 2.38 -20.67 55.17
CA MET A 539 3.17 -19.52 54.72
C MET A 539 3.40 -19.67 53.22
N MET A 540 3.56 -18.56 52.51
CA MET A 540 3.80 -18.57 51.08
C MET A 540 4.91 -17.59 50.73
N ASP A 541 5.80 -18.00 49.83
CA ASP A 541 6.88 -17.17 49.30
C ASP A 541 6.33 -16.08 48.35
N GLU A 542 6.96 -14.90 48.32
CA GLU A 542 6.57 -13.81 47.39
C GLU A 542 6.75 -14.26 45.94
N ASP A 543 7.72 -15.13 45.67
CA ASP A 543 8.01 -15.62 44.31
C ASP A 543 6.86 -16.44 43.74
N LEU A 544 5.96 -17.00 44.56
CA LEU A 544 4.76 -17.64 44.05
C LEU A 544 3.85 -16.68 43.25
N ARG A 545 4.02 -15.36 43.36
CA ARG A 545 3.29 -14.36 42.54
C ARG A 545 3.36 -14.63 41.03
N HIS A 546 4.42 -15.29 40.56
CA HIS A 546 4.61 -15.58 39.13
C HIS A 546 3.57 -16.58 38.61
N ILE A 547 3.28 -17.63 39.37
CA ILE A 547 2.29 -18.66 38.99
C ILE A 547 0.93 -18.48 39.67
N MET A 548 0.87 -17.75 40.79
CA MET A 548 -0.35 -17.63 41.57
C MET A 548 -1.36 -16.74 40.84
N ARG A 549 -2.62 -17.20 40.76
CA ARG A 549 -3.75 -16.48 40.20
C ARG A 549 -4.93 -16.52 41.18
N ASN A 550 -5.80 -15.51 41.12
CA ASN A 550 -7.09 -15.46 41.83
C ASN A 550 -7.06 -15.76 43.34
N THR A 551 -5.94 -15.51 44.03
CA THR A 551 -5.79 -15.87 45.45
C THR A 551 -5.59 -14.63 46.33
N ILE A 552 -4.54 -13.83 46.09
CA ILE A 552 -4.18 -12.71 46.97
C ILE A 552 -5.13 -11.51 46.81
N TYR A 553 -5.18 -10.94 45.60
CA TYR A 553 -5.96 -9.72 45.34
C TYR A 553 -7.47 -9.91 45.52
N VAL A 554 -8.01 -11.09 45.19
CA VAL A 554 -9.44 -11.43 45.35
C VAL A 554 -9.88 -11.39 46.82
N ASN A 555 -8.95 -11.65 47.74
CA ASN A 555 -9.21 -11.61 49.17
C ASN A 555 -8.78 -10.27 49.81
N GLY A 556 -8.42 -9.26 49.02
CA GLY A 556 -8.14 -7.90 49.50
C GLY A 556 -6.73 -7.65 50.02
N TYR A 557 -5.77 -8.56 49.74
CA TYR A 557 -4.37 -8.43 50.18
C TYR A 557 -3.44 -7.98 49.03
N ARG A 558 -2.24 -7.51 49.37
CA ARG A 558 -1.17 -7.15 48.42
C ARG A 558 -0.15 -8.28 48.28
N VAL A 559 0.60 -8.27 47.18
CA VAL A 559 1.73 -9.21 46.99
C VAL A 559 2.79 -9.03 48.09
N SER A 560 3.02 -7.80 48.54
CA SER A 560 3.92 -7.51 49.67
C SER A 560 3.50 -8.17 50.99
N ASP A 561 2.21 -8.55 51.11
CA ASP A 561 1.71 -9.19 52.33
C ASP A 561 1.99 -10.71 52.31
N MET A 562 2.39 -11.29 51.18
CA MET A 562 2.60 -12.74 51.01
C MET A 562 3.72 -13.29 51.91
N GLU A 563 4.87 -12.62 51.87
CA GLU A 563 6.08 -13.03 52.60
C GLU A 563 5.93 -12.73 54.10
N ASP A 564 6.65 -13.52 54.92
CA ASP A 564 6.71 -13.38 56.39
C ASP A 564 5.39 -13.43 57.16
N ASN A 565 4.27 -13.73 56.49
CA ASN A 565 2.95 -13.81 57.09
C ASN A 565 2.41 -15.25 57.17
N VAL A 566 1.60 -15.50 58.20
CA VAL A 566 0.90 -16.77 58.41
C VAL A 566 -0.55 -16.62 57.96
N TRP A 567 -0.96 -17.53 57.10
CA TRP A 567 -2.26 -17.55 56.44
C TRP A 567 -3.09 -18.74 56.90
N SER A 568 -4.42 -18.62 56.77
CA SER A 568 -5.38 -19.70 56.98
C SER A 568 -6.59 -19.50 56.08
N PHE A 569 -7.29 -20.58 55.75
CA PHE A 569 -8.62 -20.49 55.14
C PHE A 569 -9.71 -20.68 56.19
N THR A 570 -10.76 -19.85 56.12
CA THR A 570 -11.98 -19.99 56.93
C THR A 570 -13.21 -20.13 56.01
N PRO A 571 -14.27 -20.85 56.45
CA PRO A 571 -15.48 -21.01 55.64
C PRO A 571 -16.23 -19.71 55.33
N GLU A 572 -16.13 -18.69 56.21
CA GLU A 572 -16.91 -17.45 56.11
C GLU A 572 -16.16 -16.32 55.40
N GLU A 573 -14.85 -16.17 55.68
CA GLU A 573 -14.04 -15.05 55.20
C GLU A 573 -13.09 -15.44 54.06
N GLY A 574 -12.95 -16.74 53.75
CA GLY A 574 -12.01 -17.20 52.73
C GLY A 574 -10.57 -17.17 53.23
N LEU A 575 -9.65 -16.59 52.44
CA LEU A 575 -8.25 -16.46 52.83
C LEU A 575 -8.10 -15.37 53.89
N THR A 576 -7.57 -15.71 55.05
CA THR A 576 -7.33 -14.77 56.15
C THR A 576 -5.85 -14.73 56.53
N CYS A 577 -5.30 -13.52 56.64
CA CYS A 577 -3.96 -13.29 57.17
C CYS A 577 -4.03 -13.20 58.70
N LEU A 578 -3.29 -14.05 59.41
CA LEU A 578 -3.28 -14.11 60.87
C LEU A 578 -2.26 -13.16 61.52
N THR A 579 -1.27 -12.68 60.75
CA THR A 579 -0.13 -11.88 61.25
C THR A 579 -0.02 -10.50 60.62
N CYS A 580 -0.85 -10.19 59.63
CA CYS A 580 -0.85 -8.88 58.98
C CYS A 580 -1.24 -7.79 59.99
N GLU A 581 -0.49 -6.68 60.02
CA GLU A 581 -0.89 -5.49 60.78
C GLU A 581 -2.11 -4.84 60.11
N GLU A 582 -3.16 -4.54 60.89
CA GLU A 582 -4.30 -3.73 60.43
C GLU A 582 -3.79 -2.33 60.03
N ASN A 583 -3.59 -2.11 58.73
CA ASN A 583 -3.12 -0.83 58.22
C ASN A 583 -4.31 0.12 57.99
N ASP A 584 -4.80 0.72 59.08
CA ASP A 584 -5.83 1.77 59.08
C ASP A 584 -5.35 3.13 58.52
N ASN A 585 -4.06 3.27 58.19
CA ASN A 585 -3.47 4.53 57.71
C ASN A 585 -3.43 4.64 56.18
N TYR A 586 -4.60 4.68 55.55
CA TYR A 586 -4.78 5.23 54.21
C TYR A 586 -4.72 6.77 54.25
N ASN A 587 -3.50 7.33 54.17
CA ASN A 587 -3.33 8.75 53.86
C ASN A 587 -3.68 8.98 52.38
N SER A 588 -4.83 9.61 52.13
CA SER A 588 -5.46 9.81 50.81
C SER A 588 -4.65 10.65 49.80
N THR A 589 -3.42 11.05 50.15
CA THR A 589 -2.52 11.84 49.31
C THR A 589 -1.35 11.04 48.71
N GLU A 590 -1.10 9.82 49.20
CA GLU A 590 -0.09 8.89 48.70
C GLU A 590 -0.68 7.47 48.63
N LEU A 591 -1.06 7.02 47.42
CA LEU A 591 -1.21 5.60 47.12
C LEU A 591 0.05 5.16 46.36
N ASP A 592 0.66 4.04 46.75
CA ASP A 592 1.91 3.51 46.16
C ASP A 592 3.09 4.52 46.11
N GLY A 593 3.16 5.45 47.09
CA GLY A 593 4.19 6.50 47.08
C GLY A 593 4.01 7.52 45.95
N GLU A 594 2.86 7.54 45.28
CA GLU A 594 2.55 8.47 44.22
C GLU A 594 1.68 9.65 44.70
N LYS A 595 2.13 10.87 44.39
CA LYS A 595 1.42 12.11 44.74
C LYS A 595 0.29 12.42 43.75
N TYR A 596 -0.92 12.61 44.25
CA TYR A 596 -2.09 13.00 43.45
C TYR A 596 -2.24 14.52 43.35
N ASN A 597 -2.72 15.00 42.21
CA ASN A 597 -2.80 16.43 41.90
C ASN A 597 -4.10 17.07 42.41
N ARG A 598 -5.20 16.31 42.45
CA ARG A 598 -6.52 16.80 42.88
C ARG A 598 -7.28 15.68 43.58
N THR A 599 -7.81 15.98 44.76
CA THR A 599 -8.62 15.08 45.59
C THR A 599 -10.01 15.68 45.75
N MET A 600 -11.05 14.86 45.64
CA MET A 600 -12.45 15.25 45.82
C MET A 600 -13.11 14.25 46.77
N GLN A 601 -13.83 14.75 47.77
CA GLN A 601 -14.58 13.94 48.74
C GLN A 601 -16.07 14.14 48.49
N PHE A 602 -16.85 13.09 48.69
CA PHE A 602 -18.30 13.06 48.49
C PHE A 602 -18.99 12.50 49.74
N ASP A 603 -20.27 12.81 49.91
CA ASP A 603 -21.06 12.29 51.04
C ASP A 603 -21.50 10.83 50.80
N GLY A 604 -21.71 10.45 49.54
CA GLY A 604 -22.02 9.09 49.11
C GLY A 604 -22.39 9.01 47.62
N PHE A 605 -22.04 7.91 46.97
CA PHE A 605 -22.49 7.59 45.61
C PHE A 605 -22.40 6.07 45.39
N GLN A 606 -23.20 5.54 44.47
CA GLN A 606 -23.26 4.11 44.18
C GLN A 606 -23.10 3.80 42.70
N ASP A 607 -23.38 4.77 41.81
CA ASP A 607 -23.25 4.59 40.37
C ASP A 607 -22.14 5.48 39.79
N LEU A 608 -21.40 4.95 38.81
CA LEU A 608 -20.33 5.65 38.11
C LEU A 608 -20.62 5.69 36.62
N SER A 609 -20.62 6.89 36.01
CA SER A 609 -20.67 7.08 34.56
C SER A 609 -19.40 7.77 34.08
N ILE A 610 -18.54 7.06 33.35
CA ILE A 610 -17.21 7.48 32.94
C ILE A 610 -17.17 7.64 31.42
N GLN A 611 -17.09 8.89 30.96
CA GLN A 611 -17.17 9.25 29.55
C GLN A 611 -15.86 9.88 29.06
N GLY A 612 -15.07 9.13 28.30
CA GLY A 612 -13.80 9.59 27.75
C GLY A 612 -12.72 8.52 27.69
N ALA A 613 -11.46 8.95 27.82
CA ALA A 613 -10.29 8.08 27.81
C ALA A 613 -9.48 8.31 29.08
N TYR A 614 -9.74 7.48 30.08
CA TYR A 614 -9.11 7.53 31.40
C TYR A 614 -8.57 6.16 31.80
N THR A 615 -7.61 6.15 32.72
CA THR A 615 -7.25 4.95 33.48
C THR A 615 -7.84 5.10 34.88
N VAL A 616 -8.67 4.16 35.31
CA VAL A 616 -9.45 4.29 36.55
C VAL A 616 -9.26 3.04 37.40
N ASP A 617 -8.83 3.23 38.65
CA ASP A 617 -8.80 2.19 39.67
C ASP A 617 -9.96 2.41 40.64
N ILE A 618 -10.91 1.47 40.72
CA ILE A 618 -11.99 1.45 41.69
C ILE A 618 -11.60 0.48 42.81
N ILE A 619 -11.50 1.00 44.03
CA ILE A 619 -10.97 0.29 45.18
C ILE A 619 -12.00 0.32 46.32
N LYS A 620 -12.24 -0.85 46.94
CA LYS A 620 -13.06 -0.95 48.15
C LYS A 620 -12.49 -0.07 49.26
N SER A 621 -13.28 0.84 49.78
CA SER A 621 -12.92 1.72 50.90
C SER A 621 -14.15 2.12 51.70
N ASN A 622 -13.99 2.48 52.98
CA ASN A 622 -15.07 3.08 53.78
C ASN A 622 -15.30 4.57 53.48
N LYS A 623 -14.52 5.17 52.56
CA LYS A 623 -14.63 6.57 52.14
C LYS A 623 -15.19 6.67 50.72
N TYR A 624 -15.80 7.81 50.41
CA TYR A 624 -16.23 8.20 49.06
C TYR A 624 -15.31 9.29 48.52
N GLU A 625 -14.22 8.87 47.86
CA GLU A 625 -13.17 9.79 47.41
C GLU A 625 -12.74 9.52 45.97
N ILE A 626 -12.46 10.60 45.22
CA ILE A 626 -11.90 10.52 43.87
C ILE A 626 -10.59 11.28 43.83
N LEU A 627 -9.52 10.58 43.47
CA LEU A 627 -8.17 11.10 43.31
C LEU A 627 -7.82 11.16 41.83
N LEU A 628 -7.26 12.30 41.39
CA LEU A 628 -6.90 12.55 40.00
C LEU A 628 -5.41 12.84 39.88
N LYS A 629 -4.77 12.21 38.89
CA LYS A 629 -3.36 12.41 38.53
C LYS A 629 -3.24 12.70 37.04
N GLY A 630 -2.51 13.76 36.72
CA GLY A 630 -2.32 14.23 35.35
C GLY A 630 -1.64 15.60 35.29
N SER A 631 -1.40 16.10 34.09
CA SER A 631 -0.88 17.47 33.93
C SER A 631 -1.99 18.48 34.28
N THR A 632 -1.65 19.61 34.91
CA THR A 632 -2.64 20.62 35.30
C THR A 632 -3.55 21.08 34.14
N PRO A 633 -3.05 21.29 32.90
CA PRO A 633 -3.90 21.61 31.76
C PRO A 633 -4.91 20.51 31.39
N ASP A 634 -4.53 19.24 31.55
CA ASP A 634 -5.41 18.09 31.25
C ASP A 634 -6.46 17.91 32.36
N LEU A 635 -6.06 18.06 33.63
CA LEU A 635 -6.97 17.94 34.78
C LEU A 635 -8.05 19.03 34.82
N ASN A 636 -7.76 20.22 34.29
CA ASN A 636 -8.75 21.29 34.17
C ASN A 636 -9.88 20.96 33.17
N GLN A 637 -9.66 19.99 32.28
CA GLN A 637 -10.66 19.56 31.30
C GLN A 637 -11.53 18.40 31.80
N VAL A 638 -11.17 17.78 32.92
CA VAL A 638 -11.96 16.72 33.54
C VAL A 638 -13.07 17.34 34.39
N ARG A 639 -14.33 17.06 34.03
CA ARG A 639 -15.50 17.45 34.82
C ARG A 639 -16.08 16.25 35.54
N VAL A 640 -16.04 16.33 36.87
CA VAL A 640 -16.73 15.42 37.78
C VAL A 640 -17.96 16.14 38.31
N ARG A 641 -19.14 15.56 38.08
CA ARG A 641 -20.43 16.09 38.53
C ARG A 641 -21.17 15.01 39.28
N GLU A 642 -21.67 15.37 40.46
CA GLU A 642 -22.56 14.54 41.25
C GLU A 642 -24.01 14.81 40.82
N ASN A 643 -24.78 13.74 40.59
CA ASN A 643 -26.18 13.79 40.19
C ASN A 643 -26.98 12.74 40.97
N GLY A 644 -27.39 13.09 42.19
CA GLY A 644 -27.95 12.11 43.12
C GLY A 644 -26.88 11.08 43.50
N ASP A 645 -27.23 9.80 43.43
CA ASP A 645 -26.32 8.69 43.77
C ASP A 645 -25.30 8.35 42.65
N GLN A 646 -25.32 9.09 41.53
CA GLN A 646 -24.41 8.88 40.41
C GLN A 646 -23.33 9.95 40.33
N ILE A 647 -22.07 9.52 40.17
CA ILE A 647 -20.98 10.40 39.75
C ILE A 647 -20.77 10.28 38.25
N ARG A 648 -20.90 11.41 37.54
CA ARG A 648 -20.62 11.51 36.11
C ARG A 648 -19.29 12.21 35.86
N ILE A 649 -18.40 11.50 35.17
CA ILE A 649 -17.06 11.94 34.81
C ILE A 649 -17.01 12.12 33.30
N SER A 650 -16.70 13.33 32.84
CA SER A 650 -16.71 13.65 31.41
C SER A 650 -15.64 14.66 31.03
N TRP A 651 -15.22 14.62 29.77
CA TRP A 651 -14.30 15.61 29.21
C TRP A 651 -15.04 16.88 28.75
N ASP A 652 -14.59 18.05 29.17
CA ASP A 652 -15.15 19.32 28.70
C ASP A 652 -14.69 19.64 27.26
N ARG A 653 -15.62 19.65 26.30
CA ARG A 653 -15.34 20.01 24.90
C ARG A 653 -15.33 21.53 24.64
N TYR A 654 -15.18 22.37 25.67
CA TYR A 654 -15.10 23.82 25.49
C TYR A 654 -13.65 24.29 25.32
N GLY A 655 -13.14 24.19 24.09
CA GLY A 655 -11.81 24.68 23.72
C GLY A 655 -11.48 24.39 22.26
N ALA A 656 -11.72 25.37 21.40
CA ALA A 656 -11.48 25.30 19.97
C ALA A 656 -10.00 25.03 19.63
N TYR A 657 -9.78 24.14 18.66
CA TYR A 657 -8.68 24.14 17.69
C TYR A 657 -7.29 24.61 18.19
N ASP A 658 -6.49 23.66 18.68
CA ASP A 658 -5.05 23.69 18.40
C ASP A 658 -4.61 22.34 17.83
N LYS A 659 -4.20 22.36 16.56
CA LYS A 659 -3.78 21.18 15.77
C LYS A 659 -2.32 20.81 16.01
N ARG A 660 -1.66 21.36 17.04
CA ARG A 660 -0.27 21.06 17.33
C ARG A 660 -0.10 20.65 18.78
N SER A 661 0.46 19.46 18.96
CA SER A 661 0.88 18.85 20.23
C SER A 661 -0.22 18.22 21.07
N ILE A 662 -0.54 16.96 20.76
CA ILE A 662 -1.17 16.06 21.72
C ILE A 662 -0.37 14.76 21.79
N ARG A 663 0.77 14.79 22.49
CA ARG A 663 1.13 13.64 23.34
C ARG A 663 0.17 13.71 24.53
N LYS A 664 -1.06 13.21 24.35
CA LYS A 664 -2.06 13.07 25.42
C LYS A 664 -1.43 12.16 26.45
N LYS A 665 -1.08 12.68 27.62
CA LYS A 665 -0.70 11.84 28.75
C LYS A 665 -1.99 11.26 29.32
N GLU A 666 -2.02 9.96 29.57
CA GLU A 666 -3.16 9.29 30.19
C GLU A 666 -3.46 9.93 31.56
N ILE A 667 -4.70 10.36 31.77
CA ILE A 667 -5.17 10.81 33.08
C ILE A 667 -5.49 9.55 33.89
N ARG A 668 -4.88 9.43 35.08
CA ARG A 668 -5.19 8.36 36.02
C ARG A 668 -6.12 8.84 37.12
N MET A 669 -7.01 7.96 37.54
CA MET A 669 -7.99 8.22 38.57
C MET A 669 -8.07 7.05 39.54
N VAL A 670 -8.17 7.34 40.83
CA VAL A 670 -8.52 6.35 41.85
C VAL A 670 -9.86 6.75 42.45
N ILE A 671 -10.82 5.83 42.44
CA ILE A 671 -12.15 6.00 43.02
C ILE A 671 -12.24 5.04 44.20
N MET A 672 -12.39 5.59 45.40
CA MET A 672 -12.58 4.87 46.64
C MET A 672 -14.07 4.89 46.98
N MET A 673 -14.66 3.70 47.16
CA MET A 673 -16.05 3.54 47.54
C MET A 673 -16.32 2.18 48.21
N PRO A 674 -17.31 2.06 49.10
CA PRO A 674 -17.62 0.81 49.80
C PRO A 674 -18.43 -0.19 48.97
N TYR A 675 -19.27 0.31 48.05
CA TYR A 675 -20.23 -0.47 47.27
C TYR A 675 -20.44 0.20 45.90
N LEU A 676 -20.45 -0.59 44.82
CA LEU A 676 -20.64 -0.11 43.44
C LEU A 676 -21.87 -0.77 42.82
N HIS A 677 -22.97 -0.06 42.69
CA HIS A 677 -24.19 -0.60 42.09
C HIS A 677 -24.10 -0.70 40.56
N GLY A 678 -23.69 0.40 39.90
CA GLY A 678 -23.68 0.51 38.44
C GLY A 678 -22.42 1.17 37.90
N LEU A 679 -21.92 0.65 36.78
CA LEU A 679 -20.77 1.18 36.06
C LEU A 679 -21.08 1.35 34.57
N ASP A 680 -21.21 2.60 34.13
CA ASP A 680 -21.39 2.98 32.73
C ASP A 680 -20.07 3.54 32.18
N LEU A 681 -19.54 2.91 31.13
CA LEU A 681 -18.33 3.30 30.44
C LEU A 681 -18.64 3.64 28.99
N SER A 682 -18.26 4.85 28.56
CA SER A 682 -18.33 5.23 27.15
C SER A 682 -17.04 5.89 26.67
N GLY A 683 -16.50 5.41 25.55
CA GLY A 683 -15.32 5.96 24.89
C GLY A 683 -14.17 4.96 24.75
N SER A 684 -13.04 5.21 25.43
CA SER A 684 -11.87 4.34 25.43
C SER A 684 -11.16 4.40 26.78
N SER A 685 -11.88 3.95 27.81
CA SER A 685 -11.38 3.95 29.19
C SER A 685 -10.82 2.58 29.57
N LYS A 686 -9.81 2.57 30.43
CA LYS A 686 -9.27 1.38 31.10
C LYS A 686 -9.68 1.42 32.56
N VAL A 687 -10.44 0.44 33.02
CA VAL A 687 -10.97 0.39 34.39
C VAL A 687 -10.52 -0.87 35.09
N TYR A 688 -10.02 -0.73 36.30
CA TYR A 688 -9.59 -1.80 37.19
C TYR A 688 -10.45 -1.76 38.45
N ILE A 689 -11.11 -2.86 38.79
CA ILE A 689 -11.98 -2.95 39.96
C ILE A 689 -11.36 -3.97 40.92
N LYS A 690 -11.12 -3.58 42.18
CA LYS A 690 -10.36 -4.41 43.15
C LYS A 690 -11.10 -4.57 44.48
N GLY A 691 -11.27 -5.83 44.88
CA GLY A 691 -11.62 -6.22 46.26
C GLY A 691 -13.07 -5.96 46.67
N LEU A 692 -13.98 -5.73 45.72
CA LEU A 692 -15.42 -5.58 46.03
C LEU A 692 -16.02 -6.95 46.38
N LYS A 693 -16.85 -6.98 47.43
CA LYS A 693 -17.67 -8.14 47.80
C LYS A 693 -19.09 -7.66 48.05
N GLN A 694 -20.02 -8.00 47.16
CA GLN A 694 -21.37 -7.43 47.21
C GLN A 694 -22.39 -8.29 46.45
N ARG A 695 -23.67 -7.95 46.56
CA ARG A 695 -24.75 -8.75 45.98
C ARG A 695 -24.92 -8.51 44.47
N ASP A 696 -25.05 -7.26 44.05
CA ASP A 696 -25.44 -6.94 42.67
C ASP A 696 -24.46 -5.94 42.05
N LEU A 697 -24.13 -6.10 40.76
CA LEU A 697 -23.37 -5.12 39.97
C LEU A 697 -23.87 -5.15 38.52
N MET A 698 -24.21 -3.98 37.98
CA MET A 698 -24.50 -3.81 36.56
C MET A 698 -23.39 -3.04 35.86
N MET A 699 -22.89 -3.55 34.74
CA MET A 699 -21.86 -2.89 33.92
C MET A 699 -22.37 -2.68 32.50
N GLU A 700 -22.36 -1.43 32.05
CA GLU A 700 -22.60 -1.04 30.66
C GLU A 700 -21.26 -0.58 30.07
N VAL A 701 -20.71 -1.35 29.12
CA VAL A 701 -19.36 -1.16 28.60
C VAL A 701 -19.40 -0.91 27.11
N ASP A 702 -19.30 0.37 26.74
CA ASP A 702 -19.35 0.82 25.36
C ASP A 702 -17.99 1.31 24.82
N GLY A 703 -17.84 1.18 23.51
CA GLY A 703 -16.71 1.73 22.75
C GLY A 703 -15.50 0.80 22.75
N ALA A 704 -14.30 1.37 22.84
CA ALA A 704 -13.03 0.65 22.91
C ALA A 704 -12.50 0.66 24.35
N SER A 705 -13.36 0.24 25.27
CA SER A 705 -13.13 0.26 26.72
C SER A 705 -12.62 -1.09 27.20
N TYR A 706 -11.71 -1.08 28.18
CA TYR A 706 -11.15 -2.26 28.82
C TYR A 706 -11.53 -2.28 30.29
N VAL A 707 -12.05 -3.40 30.78
CA VAL A 707 -12.40 -3.60 32.19
C VAL A 707 -11.69 -4.83 32.71
N LYS A 708 -10.96 -4.69 33.82
CA LYS A 708 -10.43 -5.82 34.58
C LYS A 708 -11.01 -5.81 35.99
N GLY A 709 -11.90 -6.77 36.26
CA GLY A 709 -12.58 -6.93 37.53
C GLY A 709 -11.96 -8.03 38.36
N ASN A 710 -11.56 -7.71 39.59
CA ASN A 710 -11.12 -8.67 40.59
C ASN A 710 -11.99 -8.49 41.85
N PHE A 711 -13.05 -9.29 41.96
CA PHE A 711 -14.13 -9.10 42.94
C PHE A 711 -14.99 -10.35 43.15
N ASN A 712 -15.83 -10.33 44.19
CA ASN A 712 -16.82 -11.36 44.47
C ASN A 712 -18.24 -10.78 44.43
N ILE A 713 -19.00 -11.05 43.37
CA ILE A 713 -20.32 -10.45 43.13
C ILE A 713 -21.35 -11.57 42.94
N ASP A 714 -22.40 -11.58 43.76
CA ASP A 714 -23.40 -12.66 43.65
C ASP A 714 -24.12 -12.63 42.30
N ASN A 715 -24.61 -11.47 41.84
CA ASN A 715 -25.30 -11.29 40.57
C ASN A 715 -24.60 -10.19 39.74
N LEU A 716 -23.96 -10.60 38.65
CA LEU A 716 -23.24 -9.71 37.75
C LEU A 716 -23.96 -9.62 36.41
N GLU A 717 -24.34 -8.41 36.02
CA GLU A 717 -24.96 -8.12 34.72
C GLU A 717 -24.02 -7.26 33.88
N ILE A 718 -23.83 -7.65 32.62
CA ILE A 718 -22.92 -7.00 31.67
C ILE A 718 -23.64 -6.78 30.34
N ASP A 719 -23.74 -5.54 29.91
CA ASP A 719 -24.06 -5.17 28.52
C ASP A 719 -22.82 -4.55 27.91
N ALA A 720 -22.28 -5.17 26.85
CA ALA A 720 -21.04 -4.71 26.22
C ALA A 720 -21.18 -4.58 24.71
N SER A 721 -20.92 -3.37 24.21
CA SER A 721 -21.05 -3.05 22.79
C SER A 721 -19.79 -2.40 22.19
N GLY A 722 -19.60 -2.57 20.88
CA GLY A 722 -18.46 -2.00 20.15
C GLY A 722 -17.24 -2.92 20.13
N ALA A 723 -16.12 -2.50 20.71
CA ALA A 723 -14.85 -3.23 20.78
C ALA A 723 -14.36 -3.31 22.24
N ALA A 724 -15.30 -3.57 23.15
CA ALA A 724 -15.03 -3.69 24.57
C ALA A 724 -14.30 -5.00 24.91
N GLU A 725 -13.40 -4.95 25.88
CA GLU A 725 -12.70 -6.12 26.40
C GLU A 725 -12.85 -6.18 27.92
N ILE A 726 -13.36 -7.30 28.43
CA ILE A 726 -13.71 -7.47 29.85
C ILE A 726 -13.02 -8.73 30.35
N GLU A 727 -12.17 -8.58 31.36
CA GLU A 727 -11.51 -9.66 32.09
C GLU A 727 -12.04 -9.72 33.52
N LEU A 728 -12.49 -10.90 33.96
CA LEU A 728 -13.06 -11.09 35.29
C LEU A 728 -12.30 -12.17 36.06
N GLU A 729 -12.04 -11.89 37.33
CA GLU A 729 -11.39 -12.75 38.31
C GLU A 729 -12.21 -12.75 39.62
N GLY A 730 -12.40 -13.91 40.23
CA GLY A 730 -13.08 -14.06 41.52
C GLY A 730 -14.22 -15.08 41.52
N THR A 731 -15.28 -14.84 42.28
CA THR A 731 -16.42 -15.77 42.41
C THR A 731 -17.77 -15.06 42.42
N GLY A 732 -18.82 -15.75 41.97
CA GLY A 732 -20.19 -15.24 41.98
C GLY A 732 -21.24 -16.34 41.98
N SER A 733 -22.51 -15.95 42.07
CA SER A 733 -23.64 -16.89 41.96
C SER A 733 -24.19 -16.94 40.53
N GLU A 734 -24.36 -15.79 39.89
CA GLU A 734 -25.01 -15.64 38.58
C GLU A 734 -24.30 -14.59 37.71
N LEU A 735 -24.04 -14.93 36.45
CA LEU A 735 -23.45 -14.04 35.44
C LEU A 735 -24.39 -13.93 34.23
N THR A 736 -24.83 -12.72 33.93
CA THR A 736 -25.60 -12.41 32.71
C THR A 736 -24.79 -11.48 31.82
N ALA A 737 -24.55 -11.85 30.56
CA ALA A 737 -23.79 -11.04 29.63
C ALA A 737 -24.45 -10.95 28.24
N ASP A 738 -24.74 -9.74 27.77
CA ASP A 738 -25.13 -9.44 26.37
C ASP A 738 -23.96 -8.76 25.65
N LEU A 739 -23.37 -9.46 24.69
CA LEU A 739 -22.17 -9.03 23.97
C LEU A 739 -22.50 -8.75 22.50
N ARG A 740 -22.28 -7.51 22.06
CA ARG A 740 -22.58 -7.06 20.70
C ARG A 740 -21.37 -6.45 19.99
N GLY A 741 -21.27 -6.70 18.69
CA GLY A 741 -20.22 -6.12 17.85
C GLY A 741 -18.97 -6.98 17.82
N ALA A 742 -17.87 -6.50 18.38
CA ALA A 742 -16.59 -7.19 18.52
C ALA A 742 -16.14 -7.31 19.99
N SER A 743 -17.07 -7.22 20.94
CA SER A 743 -16.79 -7.29 22.37
C SER A 743 -16.32 -8.68 22.80
N GLN A 744 -15.42 -8.73 23.77
CA GLN A 744 -14.86 -9.97 24.32
C GLN A 744 -15.00 -10.01 25.84
N LEU A 745 -15.56 -11.11 26.35
CA LEU A 745 -15.62 -11.41 27.78
C LEU A 745 -14.71 -12.59 28.09
N ASN A 746 -13.77 -12.41 29.01
CA ASN A 746 -12.91 -13.45 29.55
C ASN A 746 -13.14 -13.60 31.06
N ALA A 747 -13.95 -14.58 31.42
CA ALA A 747 -14.38 -14.89 32.78
C ALA A 747 -14.07 -16.37 33.14
N TYR A 748 -13.01 -16.94 32.58
CA TYR A 748 -12.54 -18.26 33.04
C TYR A 748 -12.06 -18.22 34.50
N ASP A 749 -11.49 -17.09 34.90
CA ASP A 749 -10.99 -16.87 36.24
C ASP A 749 -12.05 -16.36 37.22
N TYR A 750 -13.31 -16.28 36.78
CA TYR A 750 -14.47 -15.89 37.55
C TYR A 750 -15.46 -17.05 37.65
N GLU A 751 -15.45 -17.76 38.77
CA GLU A 751 -16.28 -18.97 38.97
C GLU A 751 -17.70 -18.58 39.38
N VAL A 752 -18.68 -19.02 38.58
CA VAL A 752 -20.10 -18.81 38.87
C VAL A 752 -20.89 -20.10 38.88
N LYS A 753 -22.01 -20.12 39.61
CA LYS A 753 -22.92 -21.28 39.60
C LYS A 753 -23.74 -21.32 38.33
N ARG A 754 -24.34 -20.19 37.95
CA ARG A 754 -25.16 -20.05 36.74
C ARG A 754 -24.64 -18.95 35.82
N ALA A 755 -24.77 -19.15 34.51
CA ALA A 755 -24.50 -18.08 33.54
C ALA A 755 -25.50 -18.06 32.38
N THR A 756 -25.85 -16.86 31.93
CA THR A 756 -26.60 -16.61 30.69
C THR A 756 -25.77 -15.71 29.80
N LEU A 757 -25.32 -16.26 28.67
CA LEU A 757 -24.39 -15.59 27.76
C LEU A 757 -25.01 -15.43 26.38
N GLN A 758 -25.10 -14.20 25.90
CA GLN A 758 -25.56 -13.88 24.54
C GLN A 758 -24.42 -13.21 23.77
N ALA A 759 -24.11 -13.72 22.58
CA ALA A 759 -23.06 -13.16 21.73
C ALA A 759 -23.57 -12.94 20.29
N LYS A 760 -23.54 -11.67 19.84
CA LYS A 760 -24.02 -11.25 18.52
C LYS A 760 -22.91 -10.57 17.71
N GLY A 761 -22.67 -11.06 16.50
CA GLY A 761 -21.65 -10.53 15.59
C GLY A 761 -20.32 -11.26 15.73
N ALA A 762 -19.21 -10.53 15.84
CA ALA A 762 -17.88 -11.06 16.10
C ALA A 762 -17.55 -11.10 17.61
N ALA A 763 -18.58 -11.05 18.46
CA ALA A 763 -18.44 -11.08 19.90
C ALA A 763 -18.07 -12.48 20.41
N GLY A 764 -17.37 -12.56 21.54
CA GLY A 764 -16.97 -13.83 22.15
C GLY A 764 -17.01 -13.80 23.67
N ALA A 765 -17.31 -14.95 24.28
CA ALA A 765 -17.35 -15.10 25.73
C ALA A 765 -16.62 -16.37 26.17
N LYS A 766 -15.91 -16.29 27.29
CA LYS A 766 -15.32 -17.42 28.02
C LYS A 766 -15.78 -17.36 29.46
N ALA A 767 -16.37 -18.41 30.01
CA ALA A 767 -16.87 -18.41 31.40
C ALA A 767 -16.55 -19.72 32.15
N PHE A 768 -16.34 -19.65 33.47
CA PHE A 768 -16.27 -20.82 34.33
C PHE A 768 -17.60 -20.98 35.09
N VAL A 769 -18.36 -22.01 34.72
CA VAL A 769 -19.70 -22.28 35.25
C VAL A 769 -19.78 -23.68 35.87
N THR A 770 -20.31 -23.80 37.08
CA THR A 770 -20.38 -25.08 37.80
C THR A 770 -21.70 -25.82 37.67
N ASP A 771 -22.85 -25.12 37.59
CA ASP A 771 -24.17 -25.75 37.70
C ASP A 771 -24.96 -25.70 36.37
N GLU A 772 -25.28 -24.51 35.86
CA GLU A 772 -26.16 -24.33 34.70
C GLU A 772 -25.70 -23.19 33.78
N ILE A 773 -25.70 -23.43 32.47
CA ILE A 773 -25.35 -22.40 31.48
C ILE A 773 -26.38 -22.34 30.35
N ILE A 774 -26.82 -21.12 30.03
CA ILE A 774 -27.64 -20.79 28.86
C ILE A 774 -26.78 -19.98 27.90
N MET A 775 -26.72 -20.39 26.63
CA MET A 775 -25.89 -19.75 25.61
C MET A 775 -26.72 -19.45 24.36
N ASP A 776 -26.62 -18.22 23.86
CA ASP A 776 -27.19 -17.80 22.57
C ASP A 776 -26.07 -17.23 21.69
N GLU A 777 -25.78 -17.95 20.59
CA GLU A 777 -24.66 -17.67 19.69
C GLU A 777 -25.14 -17.39 18.26
N SER A 778 -24.68 -16.30 17.67
CA SER A 778 -24.77 -16.05 16.23
C SER A 778 -23.72 -16.83 15.42
N LEU A 779 -23.89 -16.89 14.09
CA LEU A 779 -23.04 -17.66 13.16
C LEU A 779 -21.52 -17.35 13.21
N ILE A 780 -21.13 -16.18 13.73
CA ILE A 780 -19.73 -15.67 13.72
C ILE A 780 -19.21 -15.48 15.15
N SER A 781 -20.07 -15.56 16.16
CA SER A 781 -19.68 -15.47 17.57
C SER A 781 -19.14 -16.79 18.10
N ASN A 782 -18.50 -16.75 19.26
CA ASN A 782 -17.95 -17.93 19.90
C ASN A 782 -18.11 -17.83 21.42
N ILE A 783 -18.95 -18.68 22.00
CA ILE A 783 -19.04 -18.84 23.46
C ILE A 783 -18.35 -20.15 23.84
N LYS A 784 -17.41 -20.04 24.79
CA LYS A 784 -16.75 -21.19 25.42
C LYS A 784 -17.02 -21.17 26.92
N PHE A 785 -17.15 -22.33 27.52
CA PHE A 785 -17.22 -22.43 28.97
C PHE A 785 -16.38 -23.59 29.48
N ARG A 786 -16.02 -23.54 30.77
CA ARG A 786 -15.42 -24.63 31.53
C ARG A 786 -16.21 -24.86 32.81
N GLY A 787 -15.90 -25.96 33.51
CA GLY A 787 -16.62 -26.40 34.70
C GLY A 787 -17.68 -27.46 34.41
N GLY A 788 -18.33 -27.94 35.47
CA GLY A 788 -19.26 -29.07 35.43
C GLY A 788 -20.70 -28.73 35.01
N ALA A 789 -20.94 -27.54 34.44
CA ALA A 789 -22.28 -27.05 34.18
C ALA A 789 -23.08 -27.89 33.17
N THR A 790 -24.38 -27.97 33.40
CA THR A 790 -25.36 -28.49 32.44
C THR A 790 -25.75 -27.40 31.46
N VAL A 791 -25.60 -27.66 30.15
CA VAL A 791 -26.04 -26.74 29.11
C VAL A 791 -27.55 -26.84 28.94
N VAL A 792 -28.25 -25.73 29.10
CA VAL A 792 -29.70 -25.63 28.92
C VAL A 792 -29.97 -24.83 27.66
N ASN A 793 -30.68 -25.44 26.71
CA ASN A 793 -31.09 -24.77 25.48
C ASN A 793 -32.29 -23.87 25.79
N ASP A 794 -32.22 -22.61 25.37
CA ASP A 794 -33.30 -21.64 25.51
C ASP A 794 -34.56 -22.15 24.76
N PRO A 795 -35.70 -22.34 25.45
CA PRO A 795 -36.95 -22.79 24.82
C PRO A 795 -37.55 -21.80 23.81
N GLU A 796 -37.12 -20.53 23.75
CA GLU A 796 -37.65 -19.55 22.80
C GLU A 796 -37.07 -19.64 21.37
N ASN A 797 -36.07 -20.51 21.12
CA ASN A 797 -35.35 -20.57 19.85
C ASN A 797 -35.54 -21.88 19.04
N ASN A 798 -36.69 -22.54 19.17
CA ASN A 798 -37.04 -23.78 18.46
C ASN A 798 -37.98 -23.57 17.26
#